data_AF-A0A835MJY9-F1
#
_entry.id   AF-A0A835MJY9-F1
#
_cell.length_a   1.000
_cell.length_b   1.000
_cell.length_c   1.000
_cell.angle_alpha   90.00
_cell.angle_beta   90.00
_cell.angle_gamma   90.00
#
_symmetry.space_group_name_H-M   'P 1'
#
loop_
_entity.id
_entity.type
_entity.pdbx_description
1 polymer ?
#
loop_
_entity_poly.entity_id
_entity_poly.type
_entity_poly.pdbx_seq_one_letter_code
_entity_poly.pdbx_strand_id
1 'polypeptide(L)'
;MANFNNEDFSKEKLLLDPKEASLKELVLLLFFSDVRSRKFVDSSEEQRRRDFNRRWLIFISVLVQKVLLLCKGPLAQIGQTIENCLNLISNNGGLYKLLLNYLKGEVVRPDESSAAFRSVIGHCDWRVDLDKSSTPGQLKYNTSLSLMAAKLSYENKAFIETVVTEHWDMEFLGSYDFWNEYQERASTQAFLFQDKKVDPTLIVVAFKGTNPFDADDWSTDVDLSWYELEGIGKLHRGFMKALGLQKNGWPNEIEQSSDHLYAYYEIRQMLRDILHKNENAKFILAGHSLGGALAILFAAVLALHDEASLLERLEGVYTFGQPRVGDGQFGEFMVDKLKKYEVRYLRHVYNNDIVPRLPYDDNFLLFKHFGPCIYYNSFYKEKVMHEEPNKNYFSLSMIVPKYFTAFWEFIRGLIIPYLRGQSYRESWFMRLLRVTGLIIPGISEHAIQDYDNSTRLGSFSTLSASPGVKTIHDVNRILFVSGRIFTVRVQFSWLSGWSAEEGPRVCLPRVGDGQFGEFTVDELKRYEVSYGEHFYQNKLLLDPAKASYLDLILFLVSSNIKSRGFIECHEEHSTLRHFNSRFIVFISLLVQKILLLFRKPMAIIGNALEMWLNLLLCNGGLFKLLLNILKGKVVKTPDRSSAEFTSVIGNLDLRVELDKKSRPSEEKYKASLSWMAAKLAYENGAFVESTVKDHWNMTFLGFFDFWNDHQNLASTHAFMFQDTKANPNLYVVAFRGTEPFNAYGWATDVDLSWYKFKGIGQIHRGFMKALGLQSNGWPKEIIEPDDPDHLYAYYETRQMLRDILSKNKDAKFIVTGHSLGGALAILFVAVLTMHGEAGLLERLEGVYTFGQPRVGDEEFAEYMSDGLKRHKVKYLRHVYCNDIVPRLPFDNKILFYKHFWECKYYTSWYKEKVLAEEPNKNYFSLLLAIPKFLNAVWELIRSFIIPCLNGPDYREGWFMTLMRMVGLVIPGLSAHCPQDYTNATRLGS
;
A
#
# COMPACT_ATOMS: atom_id res chain seq x y z
N MET A 1 -51.47 15.89 -35.96
CA MET A 1 -50.83 16.48 -34.76
C MET A 1 -51.08 15.57 -33.58
N ALA A 2 -50.12 14.70 -33.27
CA ALA A 2 -50.05 13.98 -32.01
C ALA A 2 -48.79 14.50 -31.31
N ASN A 3 -48.97 15.21 -30.19
CA ASN A 3 -47.87 15.65 -29.34
C ASN A 3 -47.20 14.42 -28.73
N PHE A 4 -46.02 14.06 -29.23
CA PHE A 4 -45.11 13.14 -28.56
C PHE A 4 -44.45 13.91 -27.40
N ASN A 5 -44.80 13.56 -26.17
CA ASN A 5 -43.98 13.93 -25.02
C ASN A 5 -42.65 13.17 -25.09
N ASN A 6 -41.56 13.93 -25.05
CA ASN A 6 -40.18 13.47 -24.92
C ASN A 6 -40.03 12.65 -23.63
N GLU A 7 -39.55 11.39 -23.78
CA GLU A 7 -39.02 10.45 -22.77
C GLU A 7 -39.70 9.07 -22.86
N ASP A 8 -39.24 8.22 -23.78
CA ASP A 8 -38.99 6.79 -23.53
C ASP A 8 -38.60 6.06 -24.83
N PHE A 9 -37.40 6.34 -25.33
CA PHE A 9 -36.77 5.51 -26.38
C PHE A 9 -36.44 4.10 -25.88
N SER A 10 -36.33 3.89 -24.57
CA SER A 10 -36.11 2.59 -23.95
C SER A 10 -37.09 2.36 -22.81
N LYS A 11 -37.76 1.20 -22.80
CA LYS A 11 -38.67 0.77 -21.74
C LYS A 11 -37.94 0.35 -20.47
N GLU A 12 -36.68 -0.07 -20.58
CA GLU A 12 -35.84 -0.48 -19.45
C GLU A 12 -34.58 0.38 -19.31
N LYS A 13 -34.43 1.05 -18.16
CA LYS A 13 -33.35 2.01 -17.91
C LYS A 13 -33.00 2.11 -16.42
N LEU A 14 -31.77 2.52 -16.16
CA LEU A 14 -31.31 3.06 -14.87
C LEU A 14 -30.60 4.39 -15.13
N LEU A 15 -31.13 5.48 -14.59
CA LEU A 15 -30.55 6.82 -14.70
C LEU A 15 -30.23 7.34 -13.31
N LEU A 16 -29.01 7.86 -13.15
CA LEU A 16 -28.55 8.52 -11.93
C LEU A 16 -28.34 10.01 -12.26
N ASP A 17 -28.99 10.90 -11.51
CA ASP A 17 -28.77 12.35 -11.63
C ASP A 17 -28.06 12.91 -10.40
N PRO A 18 -26.74 13.16 -10.45
CA PRO A 18 -26.00 13.67 -9.31
C PRO A 18 -26.43 15.08 -8.87
N LYS A 19 -27.09 15.87 -9.72
CA LYS A 19 -27.55 17.23 -9.39
C LYS A 19 -28.75 17.22 -8.45
N GLU A 20 -29.64 16.25 -8.63
CA GLU A 20 -30.86 16.06 -7.82
C GLU A 20 -30.61 15.30 -6.52
N ALA A 21 -29.45 14.67 -6.35
CA ALA A 21 -29.11 14.01 -5.10
C ALA A 21 -28.82 15.05 -4.02
N SER A 22 -29.30 14.88 -2.79
CA SER A 22 -28.78 15.59 -1.61
C SER A 22 -27.76 14.74 -0.83
N LEU A 23 -26.86 15.35 -0.05
CA LEU A 23 -25.92 14.57 0.80
C LEU A 23 -26.68 13.69 1.81
N LYS A 24 -27.80 14.20 2.34
CA LYS A 24 -28.69 13.45 3.24
C LYS A 24 -29.24 12.20 2.56
N GLU A 25 -29.75 12.32 1.33
CA GLU A 25 -30.30 11.16 0.59
C GLU A 25 -29.24 10.13 0.21
N LEU A 26 -28.01 10.56 -0.08
CA LEU A 26 -26.88 9.66 -0.31
C LEU A 26 -26.50 8.88 0.95
N VAL A 27 -26.49 9.51 2.12
CA VAL A 27 -26.26 8.78 3.38
C VAL A 27 -27.42 7.81 3.66
N LEU A 28 -28.66 8.24 3.42
CA LEU A 28 -29.85 7.38 3.56
C LEU A 28 -29.83 6.18 2.59
N LEU A 29 -29.19 6.29 1.42
CA LEU A 29 -28.94 5.17 0.48
C LEU A 29 -28.16 4.03 1.13
N LEU A 30 -27.30 4.29 2.11
CA LEU A 30 -26.54 3.23 2.79
C LEU A 30 -27.38 2.46 3.83
N PHE A 31 -28.43 3.07 4.38
CA PHE A 31 -29.25 2.47 5.43
C PHE A 31 -30.58 1.90 4.95
N PHE A 32 -31.19 2.49 3.92
CA PHE A 32 -32.52 2.08 3.42
C PHE A 32 -32.43 1.39 2.06
N SER A 33 -33.06 0.21 1.96
CA SER A 33 -33.02 -0.67 0.78
C SER A 33 -33.88 -0.22 -0.39
N ASP A 34 -34.83 0.68 -0.16
CA ASP A 34 -35.62 1.30 -1.21
C ASP A 34 -34.79 2.36 -1.93
N VAL A 35 -34.62 2.17 -3.24
CA VAL A 35 -33.80 3.04 -4.11
C VAL A 35 -34.68 3.89 -5.02
N ARG A 36 -35.91 3.45 -5.32
CA ARG A 36 -36.81 4.13 -6.28
C ARG A 36 -37.52 5.34 -5.69
N SER A 37 -37.64 5.43 -4.36
CA SER A 37 -38.20 6.60 -3.69
C SER A 37 -37.28 7.84 -3.69
N ARG A 38 -36.10 7.76 -4.30
CA ARG A 38 -35.12 8.86 -4.34
C ARG A 38 -35.20 9.61 -5.66
N LYS A 39 -35.27 10.94 -5.60
CA LYS A 39 -35.41 11.82 -6.77
C LYS A 39 -34.29 11.68 -7.81
N PHE A 40 -33.08 11.34 -7.37
CA PHE A 40 -31.92 11.21 -8.25
C PHE A 40 -31.80 9.86 -8.95
N VAL A 41 -32.74 8.93 -8.75
CA VAL A 41 -32.73 7.61 -9.39
C VAL A 41 -34.01 7.42 -10.18
N ASP A 42 -33.87 7.32 -11.51
CA ASP A 42 -34.93 6.84 -12.39
C ASP A 42 -34.61 5.40 -12.82
N SER A 43 -35.53 4.47 -12.59
CA SER A 43 -35.31 3.04 -12.82
C SER A 43 -36.61 2.35 -13.20
N SER A 44 -36.55 1.52 -14.25
CA SER A 44 -37.66 0.69 -14.74
C SER A 44 -37.81 -0.65 -13.99
N GLU A 45 -36.72 -1.20 -13.43
CA GLU A 45 -36.76 -2.50 -12.74
C GLU A 45 -37.75 -2.53 -11.54
N GLU A 46 -38.60 -3.57 -11.48
CA GLU A 46 -39.59 -3.80 -10.42
C GLU A 46 -38.99 -4.16 -9.04
N GLN A 47 -37.68 -4.41 -8.95
CA GLN A 47 -37.03 -4.81 -7.70
C GLN A 47 -36.86 -3.62 -6.73
N ARG A 48 -37.85 -3.44 -5.84
CA ARG A 48 -37.87 -2.46 -4.72
C ARG A 48 -36.72 -2.60 -3.70
N ARG A 49 -35.89 -3.64 -3.76
CA ARG A 49 -34.82 -3.91 -2.78
C ARG A 49 -33.50 -4.20 -3.48
N ARG A 50 -32.54 -3.28 -3.34
CA ARG A 50 -31.14 -3.49 -3.77
C ARG A 50 -30.25 -3.84 -2.57
N ASP A 51 -29.42 -4.85 -2.76
CA ASP A 51 -28.40 -5.34 -1.84
C ASP A 51 -27.46 -4.20 -1.41
N PHE A 52 -26.83 -4.32 -0.23
CA PHE A 52 -25.92 -3.27 0.26
C PHE A 52 -24.81 -2.94 -0.74
N ASN A 53 -24.23 -3.95 -1.40
CA ASN A 53 -23.17 -3.74 -2.39
C ASN A 53 -23.63 -2.85 -3.57
N ARG A 54 -24.85 -3.04 -4.05
CA ARG A 54 -25.42 -2.21 -5.13
C ARG A 54 -25.65 -0.78 -4.67
N ARG A 55 -26.20 -0.60 -3.46
CA ARG A 55 -26.42 0.73 -2.87
C ARG A 55 -25.11 1.46 -2.62
N TRP A 56 -24.08 0.73 -2.18
CA TRP A 56 -22.73 1.24 -2.00
C TRP A 56 -22.11 1.73 -3.32
N LEU A 57 -22.26 0.99 -4.41
CA LEU A 57 -21.71 1.39 -5.70
C LEU A 57 -22.41 2.61 -6.29
N ILE A 58 -23.75 2.68 -6.19
CA ILE A 58 -24.51 3.88 -6.57
C ILE A 58 -24.10 5.08 -5.69
N PHE A 59 -23.94 4.85 -4.39
CA PHE A 59 -23.46 5.88 -3.46
C PHE A 59 -22.11 6.44 -3.88
N ILE A 60 -21.13 5.56 -4.16
CA ILE A 60 -19.79 5.98 -4.57
C ILE A 60 -19.81 6.68 -5.93
N SER A 61 -20.51 6.13 -6.92
CA SER A 61 -20.62 6.76 -8.25
C SER A 61 -21.21 8.17 -8.15
N VAL A 62 -22.37 8.33 -7.49
CA VAL A 62 -23.03 9.64 -7.37
C VAL A 62 -22.22 10.61 -6.48
N LEU A 63 -21.56 10.10 -5.43
CA LEU A 63 -20.68 10.91 -4.59
C LEU A 63 -19.47 11.44 -5.38
N VAL A 64 -18.81 10.59 -6.18
CA VAL A 64 -17.67 11.01 -7.02
C VAL A 64 -18.13 12.02 -8.07
N GLN A 65 -19.24 11.76 -8.77
CA GLN A 65 -19.80 12.71 -9.74
C GLN A 65 -20.12 14.07 -9.09
N LYS A 66 -20.65 14.09 -7.87
CA LYS A 66 -20.86 15.34 -7.13
C LYS A 66 -19.58 16.07 -6.78
N VAL A 67 -18.55 15.35 -6.32
CA VAL A 67 -17.25 15.96 -6.03
C VAL A 67 -16.65 16.56 -7.30
N LEU A 68 -16.74 15.85 -8.43
CA LEU A 68 -16.31 16.32 -9.74
C LEU A 68 -17.09 17.57 -10.18
N LEU A 69 -18.42 17.59 -10.02
CA LEU A 69 -19.24 18.77 -10.32
C LEU A 69 -18.86 19.98 -9.45
N LEU A 70 -18.60 19.78 -8.15
CA LEU A 70 -18.18 20.84 -7.24
C LEU A 70 -16.78 21.39 -7.59
N CYS A 71 -15.89 20.53 -8.08
CA CYS A 71 -14.52 20.89 -8.40
C CYS A 71 -14.27 21.16 -9.88
N LYS A 72 -15.30 21.15 -10.74
CA LYS A 72 -15.18 21.29 -12.21
C LYS A 72 -14.33 22.49 -12.64
N GLY A 73 -14.69 23.69 -12.18
CA GLY A 73 -13.95 24.92 -12.50
C GLY A 73 -12.49 24.88 -12.00
N PRO A 74 -12.27 24.62 -10.69
CA PRO A 74 -10.91 24.48 -10.15
C PRO A 74 -10.05 23.41 -10.84
N LEU A 75 -10.62 22.25 -11.17
CA LEU A 75 -9.90 21.15 -11.81
C LEU A 75 -9.44 21.53 -13.22
N ALA A 76 -10.31 22.15 -14.02
CA ALA A 76 -9.96 22.64 -15.34
C ALA A 76 -8.85 23.72 -15.29
N GLN A 77 -8.93 24.65 -14.32
CA GLN A 77 -7.89 25.67 -14.12
C GLN A 77 -6.53 25.06 -13.73
N ILE A 78 -6.54 24.03 -12.88
CA ILE A 78 -5.32 23.28 -12.52
C ILE A 78 -4.73 22.62 -13.77
N GLY A 79 -5.56 21.97 -14.59
CA GLY A 79 -5.14 21.37 -15.85
C GLY A 79 -4.47 22.38 -16.78
N GLN A 80 -5.15 23.50 -17.03
CA GLN A 80 -4.61 24.58 -17.89
C GLN A 80 -3.29 25.14 -17.35
N THR A 81 -3.17 25.28 -16.03
CA THR A 81 -1.95 25.77 -15.39
C THR A 81 -0.80 24.78 -15.54
N ILE A 82 -1.08 23.49 -15.35
CA ILE A 82 -0.09 22.42 -15.50
C ILE A 82 0.36 22.34 -16.96
N GLU A 83 -0.55 22.28 -17.92
CA GLU A 83 -0.18 22.24 -19.35
C GLU A 83 0.62 23.46 -19.77
N ASN A 84 0.20 24.66 -19.39
CA ASN A 84 0.98 25.87 -19.69
C ASN A 84 2.36 25.86 -19.03
N CYS A 85 2.49 25.36 -17.80
CA CYS A 85 3.78 25.24 -17.13
C CYS A 85 4.70 24.23 -17.84
N LEU A 86 4.16 23.06 -18.19
CA LEU A 86 4.89 22.01 -18.89
C LEU A 86 5.38 22.52 -20.26
N ASN A 87 4.50 23.19 -21.02
CA ASN A 87 4.83 23.76 -22.32
C ASN A 87 5.80 24.95 -22.23
N LEU A 88 5.68 25.80 -21.20
CA LEU A 88 6.61 26.90 -20.98
C LEU A 88 8.03 26.36 -20.75
N ILE A 89 8.14 25.28 -19.97
CA ILE A 89 9.41 24.61 -19.72
C ILE A 89 9.95 23.96 -21.01
N SER A 90 9.12 23.23 -21.77
CA SER A 90 9.58 22.54 -22.99
C SER A 90 9.97 23.49 -24.11
N ASN A 91 9.15 24.52 -24.37
CA ASN A 91 9.36 25.46 -25.48
C ASN A 91 10.62 26.32 -25.28
N ASN A 92 11.08 26.47 -24.03
CA ASN A 92 12.32 27.16 -23.71
C ASN A 92 13.52 26.21 -23.53
N GLY A 93 13.39 24.92 -23.86
CA GLY A 93 14.49 23.95 -23.82
C GLY A 93 14.85 23.43 -22.42
N GLY A 94 13.88 23.43 -21.50
CA GLY A 94 14.01 22.91 -20.13
C GLY A 94 14.17 24.01 -19.08
N LEU A 95 14.03 23.64 -17.79
CA LEU A 95 13.95 24.58 -16.67
C LEU A 95 15.17 25.52 -16.58
N TYR A 96 16.38 24.98 -16.81
CA TYR A 96 17.61 25.78 -16.78
C TYR A 96 17.65 26.83 -17.90
N LYS A 97 17.29 26.44 -19.13
CA LYS A 97 17.26 27.38 -20.26
C LYS A 97 16.10 28.39 -20.14
N LEU A 98 14.97 27.99 -19.58
CA LEU A 98 13.87 28.91 -19.25
C LEU A 98 14.34 30.03 -18.30
N LEU A 99 15.10 29.69 -17.25
CA LEU A 99 15.67 30.70 -16.34
C LEU A 99 16.65 31.64 -17.07
N LEU A 100 17.47 31.11 -17.97
CA LEU A 100 18.37 31.92 -18.80
C LEU A 100 17.61 32.85 -19.76
N ASN A 101 16.58 32.33 -20.45
CA ASN A 101 15.74 33.10 -21.36
C ASN A 101 14.96 34.19 -20.61
N TYR A 102 14.52 33.91 -19.37
CA TYR A 102 13.89 34.90 -18.50
C TYR A 102 14.83 36.06 -18.19
N LEU A 103 16.09 35.78 -17.85
CA LEU A 103 17.10 36.81 -17.60
C LEU A 103 17.47 37.60 -18.87
N LYS A 104 17.36 36.99 -20.04
CA LYS A 104 17.62 37.63 -21.35
C LYS A 104 16.41 38.36 -21.94
N GLY A 105 15.21 38.17 -21.39
CA GLY A 105 13.96 38.67 -21.98
C GLY A 105 13.48 37.92 -23.23
N GLU A 106 13.99 36.72 -23.48
CA GLU A 106 13.75 35.90 -24.69
C GLU A 106 12.80 34.71 -24.43
N VAL A 107 11.88 34.84 -23.46
CA VAL A 107 10.99 33.75 -23.07
C VAL A 107 9.95 33.48 -24.16
N VAL A 108 9.96 32.26 -24.70
CA VAL A 108 8.94 31.78 -25.63
C VAL A 108 7.71 31.37 -24.84
N ARG A 109 6.57 32.05 -25.08
CA ARG A 109 5.31 31.70 -24.43
C ARG A 109 4.63 30.53 -25.14
N PRO A 110 3.97 29.62 -24.41
CA PRO A 110 3.13 28.58 -25.01
C PRO A 110 2.01 29.20 -25.85
N ASP A 111 1.74 28.60 -27.00
CA ASP A 111 0.59 28.88 -27.85
C ASP A 111 -0.15 27.56 -28.08
N GLU A 112 -1.35 27.44 -27.52
CA GLU A 112 -2.18 26.23 -27.55
C GLU A 112 -2.55 25.77 -28.98
N SER A 113 -2.53 26.71 -29.94
CA SER A 113 -2.83 26.42 -31.34
C SER A 113 -1.62 25.95 -32.15
N SER A 114 -0.42 26.00 -31.56
CA SER A 114 0.83 25.67 -32.23
C SER A 114 1.13 24.17 -32.22
N ALA A 115 1.80 23.69 -33.28
CA ALA A 115 2.40 22.35 -33.33
C ALA A 115 3.54 22.13 -32.30
N ALA A 116 3.98 23.18 -31.60
CA ALA A 116 4.93 23.04 -30.49
C ALA A 116 4.25 22.69 -29.15
N PHE A 117 2.95 22.99 -29.01
CA PHE A 117 2.21 22.74 -27.78
C PHE A 117 1.82 21.27 -27.65
N ARG A 118 1.92 20.74 -26.43
CA ARG A 118 1.61 19.36 -26.09
C ARG A 118 0.66 19.25 -24.92
N SER A 119 -0.23 18.29 -24.97
CA SER A 119 -1.09 17.90 -23.85
C SER A 119 -0.28 17.28 -22.71
N VAL A 120 -0.91 17.12 -21.55
CA VAL A 120 -0.36 16.30 -20.44
C VAL A 120 0.09 14.92 -20.91
N ILE A 121 -0.66 14.30 -21.82
CA ILE A 121 -0.36 12.97 -22.37
C ILE A 121 0.91 13.00 -23.21
N GLY A 122 1.07 14.01 -24.07
CA GLY A 122 2.30 14.25 -24.84
C GLY A 122 3.52 14.55 -23.98
N HIS A 123 3.34 15.09 -22.77
CA HIS A 123 4.40 15.26 -21.77
C HIS A 123 4.69 13.98 -20.97
N CYS A 124 3.74 13.05 -20.84
CA CYS A 124 3.99 11.73 -20.28
C CYS A 124 4.89 10.91 -21.23
N ASP A 125 4.49 10.83 -22.50
CA ASP A 125 5.24 10.11 -23.54
C ASP A 125 5.53 11.02 -24.74
N TRP A 126 6.78 11.42 -24.87
CA TRP A 126 7.23 12.38 -25.89
C TRP A 126 7.39 11.78 -27.30
N ARG A 127 7.33 10.45 -27.45
CA ARG A 127 7.59 9.74 -28.71
C ARG A 127 6.44 9.92 -29.71
N VAL A 128 6.77 10.19 -30.96
CA VAL A 128 5.79 10.29 -32.06
C VAL A 128 6.04 9.29 -33.18
N ASP A 129 7.24 8.72 -33.27
CA ASP A 129 7.60 7.81 -34.36
C ASP A 129 6.93 6.42 -34.20
N LEU A 130 6.48 5.84 -35.31
CA LEU A 130 5.99 4.47 -35.37
C LEU A 130 7.11 3.45 -35.07
N ASP A 131 6.73 2.24 -34.63
CA ASP A 131 7.70 1.16 -34.37
C ASP A 131 8.36 0.69 -35.67
N LYS A 132 9.66 1.00 -35.82
CA LYS A 132 10.48 0.62 -36.99
C LYS A 132 10.58 -0.88 -37.21
N SER A 133 10.26 -1.70 -36.21
CA SER A 133 10.26 -3.16 -36.34
C SER A 133 8.96 -3.73 -36.95
N SER A 134 7.95 -2.90 -37.20
CA SER A 134 6.67 -3.30 -37.79
C SER A 134 6.63 -3.00 -39.28
N THR A 135 6.08 -3.92 -40.08
CA THR A 135 5.92 -3.77 -41.54
C THR A 135 4.47 -3.40 -41.88
N PRO A 136 4.22 -2.39 -42.76
CA PRO A 136 2.88 -2.05 -43.21
C PRO A 136 2.06 -3.25 -43.67
N GLY A 137 0.77 -3.29 -43.32
CA GLY A 137 -0.13 -4.41 -43.63
C GLY A 137 -0.05 -5.62 -42.66
N GLN A 138 0.88 -5.63 -41.70
CA GLN A 138 0.90 -6.65 -40.64
C GLN A 138 0.06 -6.23 -39.43
N LEU A 139 -0.41 -7.21 -38.67
CA LEU A 139 -1.18 -6.97 -37.45
C LEU A 139 -0.44 -6.08 -36.44
N LYS A 140 0.86 -6.32 -36.24
CA LYS A 140 1.69 -5.51 -35.33
C LYS A 140 1.73 -4.04 -35.75
N TYR A 141 1.79 -3.77 -37.06
CA TYR A 141 1.76 -2.41 -37.59
C TYR A 141 0.40 -1.75 -37.31
N ASN A 142 -0.71 -2.40 -37.64
CA ASN A 142 -2.05 -1.85 -37.40
C ASN A 142 -2.32 -1.60 -35.91
N THR A 143 -1.85 -2.49 -35.02
CA THR A 143 -1.91 -2.27 -33.56
C THR A 143 -1.07 -1.08 -33.11
N SER A 144 0.17 -0.96 -33.58
CA SER A 144 1.05 0.16 -33.22
C SER A 144 0.53 1.49 -33.77
N LEU A 145 0.08 1.52 -35.02
CA LEU A 145 -0.53 2.68 -35.65
C LEU A 145 -1.80 3.11 -34.92
N SER A 146 -2.68 2.17 -34.57
CA SER A 146 -3.90 2.46 -33.80
C SER A 146 -3.60 3.04 -32.42
N LEU A 147 -2.58 2.52 -31.74
CA LEU A 147 -2.17 3.05 -30.45
C LEU A 147 -1.63 4.47 -30.57
N MET A 148 -0.75 4.70 -31.54
CA MET A 148 -0.16 6.01 -31.76
C MET A 148 -1.22 7.02 -32.20
N ALA A 149 -2.21 6.60 -32.97
CA ALA A 149 -3.37 7.43 -33.29
C ALA A 149 -4.23 7.73 -32.05
N ALA A 150 -4.54 6.73 -31.22
CA ALA A 150 -5.27 6.90 -29.96
C ALA A 150 -4.52 7.78 -28.95
N LYS A 151 -3.19 7.85 -29.02
CA LYS A 151 -2.36 8.79 -28.26
C LYS A 151 -2.43 10.19 -28.82
N LEU A 152 -2.30 10.32 -30.15
CA LEU A 152 -2.25 11.60 -30.84
C LEU A 152 -3.59 12.36 -30.78
N SER A 153 -4.71 11.65 -30.59
CA SER A 153 -6.04 12.26 -30.44
C SER A 153 -6.18 13.19 -29.22
N TYR A 154 -5.24 13.14 -28.27
CA TYR A 154 -5.20 14.06 -27.14
C TYR A 154 -4.57 15.42 -27.46
N GLU A 155 -3.82 15.52 -28.57
CA GLU A 155 -3.06 16.70 -28.96
C GLU A 155 -3.92 17.69 -29.77
N ASN A 156 -3.42 18.92 -29.97
CA ASN A 156 -4.11 19.91 -30.79
C ASN A 156 -3.99 19.59 -32.30
N LYS A 157 -4.88 20.18 -33.11
CA LYS A 157 -4.95 19.96 -34.57
C LYS A 157 -3.61 20.18 -35.28
N ALA A 158 -2.89 21.27 -34.99
CA ALA A 158 -1.64 21.58 -35.66
C ALA A 158 -0.55 20.54 -35.37
N PHE A 159 -0.47 20.07 -34.12
CA PHE A 159 0.42 18.99 -33.72
C PHE A 159 0.07 17.68 -34.44
N ILE A 160 -1.22 17.31 -34.45
CA ILE A 160 -1.72 16.11 -35.13
C ILE A 160 -1.34 16.14 -36.62
N GLU A 161 -1.68 17.23 -37.32
CA GLU A 161 -1.42 17.39 -38.75
C GLU A 161 0.06 17.30 -39.07
N THR A 162 0.92 17.95 -38.29
CA THR A 162 2.39 17.89 -38.43
C THR A 162 2.91 16.46 -38.28
N VAL A 163 2.46 15.72 -37.24
CA VAL A 163 2.90 14.34 -37.03
C VAL A 163 2.42 13.41 -38.15
N VAL A 164 1.16 13.51 -38.55
CA VAL A 164 0.60 12.64 -39.60
C VAL A 164 1.29 12.89 -40.95
N THR A 165 1.48 14.15 -41.32
CA THR A 165 2.02 14.52 -42.64
C THR A 165 3.55 14.45 -42.70
N GLU A 166 4.27 14.97 -41.69
CA GLU A 166 5.73 15.09 -41.74
C GLU A 166 6.46 13.89 -41.11
N HIS A 167 5.90 13.29 -40.04
CA HIS A 167 6.56 12.17 -39.35
C HIS A 167 6.09 10.81 -39.85
N TRP A 168 4.78 10.65 -40.10
CA TRP A 168 4.22 9.38 -40.58
C TRP A 168 4.11 9.33 -42.09
N ASP A 169 4.18 10.47 -42.78
CA ASP A 169 4.07 10.58 -44.24
C ASP A 169 2.75 9.93 -44.72
N MET A 170 1.65 10.41 -44.14
CA MET A 170 0.26 9.99 -44.39
C MET A 170 -0.62 11.21 -44.66
N GLU A 171 -1.80 10.99 -45.24
CA GLU A 171 -2.73 12.07 -45.57
C GLU A 171 -3.63 12.39 -44.37
N PHE A 172 -3.54 13.60 -43.84
CA PHE A 172 -4.43 14.08 -42.79
C PHE A 172 -5.80 14.48 -43.38
N LEU A 173 -6.89 13.90 -42.86
CA LEU A 173 -8.25 14.14 -43.38
C LEU A 173 -9.02 15.17 -42.54
N GLY A 174 -8.72 15.28 -41.25
CA GLY A 174 -9.30 16.30 -40.37
C GLY A 174 -9.35 15.91 -38.90
N SER A 175 -9.56 16.91 -38.04
CA SER A 175 -9.75 16.78 -36.59
C SER A 175 -10.98 17.59 -36.21
N TYR A 176 -11.87 16.99 -35.40
CA TYR A 176 -13.22 17.49 -35.19
C TYR A 176 -13.62 17.45 -33.72
N ASP A 177 -14.35 18.48 -33.30
CA ASP A 177 -15.01 18.58 -32.00
C ASP A 177 -16.52 18.39 -32.20
N PHE A 178 -17.09 17.37 -31.57
CA PHE A 178 -18.48 16.96 -31.75
C PHE A 178 -19.35 17.34 -30.56
N TRP A 179 -20.57 17.77 -30.88
CA TRP A 179 -21.61 18.19 -29.97
C TRP A 179 -22.23 17.03 -29.20
N ASN A 180 -22.45 17.23 -27.90
CA ASN A 180 -23.18 16.33 -27.03
C ASN A 180 -24.48 17.00 -26.56
N GLU A 181 -25.61 16.50 -27.07
CA GLU A 181 -26.94 17.08 -26.85
C GLU A 181 -27.37 17.14 -25.38
N TYR A 182 -26.75 16.34 -24.51
CA TYR A 182 -27.07 16.30 -23.08
C TYR A 182 -26.15 17.14 -22.21
N GLN A 183 -24.97 17.51 -22.72
CA GLN A 183 -24.05 18.42 -22.05
C GLN A 183 -24.13 19.84 -22.61
N GLU A 184 -24.81 20.03 -23.75
CA GLU A 184 -24.94 21.31 -24.46
C GLU A 184 -23.58 21.95 -24.75
N ARG A 185 -22.60 21.13 -25.14
CA ARG A 185 -21.25 21.54 -25.51
C ARG A 185 -20.59 20.51 -26.43
N ALA A 186 -19.52 20.92 -27.10
CA ALA A 186 -18.61 19.96 -27.73
C ALA A 186 -17.80 19.23 -26.65
N SER A 187 -17.95 17.91 -26.56
CA SER A 187 -17.30 17.08 -25.52
C SER A 187 -16.62 15.83 -26.08
N THR A 188 -16.69 15.60 -27.38
CA THR A 188 -16.13 14.40 -28.00
C THR A 188 -15.28 14.79 -29.17
N GLN A 189 -14.06 14.25 -29.22
CA GLN A 189 -13.06 14.66 -30.19
C GLN A 189 -12.56 13.43 -30.93
N ALA A 190 -12.44 13.53 -32.24
CA ALA A 190 -11.81 12.48 -33.05
C ALA A 190 -11.10 13.09 -34.25
N PHE A 191 -10.12 12.37 -34.77
CA PHE A 191 -9.44 12.76 -36.01
C PHE A 191 -9.30 11.56 -36.95
N LEU A 192 -9.17 11.89 -38.24
CA LEU A 192 -9.10 10.93 -39.33
C LEU A 192 -7.85 11.19 -40.17
N PHE A 193 -7.23 10.11 -40.63
CA PHE A 193 -6.15 10.16 -41.60
C PHE A 193 -6.14 8.91 -42.47
N GLN A 194 -5.40 8.97 -43.57
CA GLN A 194 -5.31 7.91 -44.56
C GLN A 194 -3.86 7.46 -44.76
N ASP A 195 -3.63 6.16 -44.58
CA ASP A 195 -2.38 5.48 -44.91
C ASP A 195 -2.46 4.83 -46.29
N LYS A 196 -1.72 5.40 -47.25
CA LYS A 196 -1.62 4.90 -48.63
C LYS A 196 -0.49 3.87 -48.82
N LYS A 197 0.28 3.57 -47.78
CA LYS A 197 1.41 2.62 -47.82
C LYS A 197 0.96 1.17 -47.73
N VAL A 198 -0.30 0.95 -47.35
CA VAL A 198 -0.96 -0.36 -47.27
C VAL A 198 -1.89 -0.51 -48.48
N ASP A 199 -1.93 -1.73 -49.03
CA ASP A 199 -2.89 -2.13 -50.06
C ASP A 199 -3.81 -3.23 -49.48
N PRO A 200 -5.14 -2.98 -49.35
CA PRO A 200 -5.84 -1.75 -49.72
C PRO A 200 -5.53 -0.56 -48.82
N THR A 201 -5.78 0.65 -49.35
CA THR A 201 -5.64 1.91 -48.61
C THR A 201 -6.43 1.88 -47.30
N LEU A 202 -5.81 2.34 -46.22
CA LEU A 202 -6.36 2.25 -44.87
C LEU A 202 -6.72 3.63 -44.30
N ILE A 203 -7.97 3.83 -43.91
CA ILE A 203 -8.41 5.00 -43.14
C ILE A 203 -8.36 4.67 -41.66
N VAL A 204 -7.83 5.59 -40.84
CA VAL A 204 -7.81 5.44 -39.38
C VAL A 204 -8.70 6.51 -38.78
N VAL A 205 -9.63 6.08 -37.93
CA VAL A 205 -10.46 6.97 -37.11
C VAL A 205 -10.07 6.78 -35.65
N ALA A 206 -9.56 7.83 -35.01
CA ALA A 206 -9.09 7.78 -33.63
C ALA A 206 -9.90 8.70 -32.72
N PHE A 207 -10.57 8.11 -31.74
CA PHE A 207 -11.32 8.84 -30.71
C PHE A 207 -10.40 9.22 -29.55
N LYS A 208 -10.56 10.45 -29.07
CA LYS A 208 -9.91 10.92 -27.83
C LYS A 208 -10.60 10.32 -26.62
N GLY A 209 -9.82 9.97 -25.60
CA GLY A 209 -10.33 9.59 -24.29
C GLY A 209 -10.40 10.76 -23.30
N THR A 210 -10.59 10.42 -22.03
CA THR A 210 -10.78 11.36 -20.91
C THR A 210 -9.60 12.30 -20.73
N ASN A 211 -9.83 13.61 -20.75
CA ASN A 211 -8.82 14.58 -20.33
C ASN A 211 -8.60 14.47 -18.80
N PRO A 212 -7.36 14.29 -18.29
CA PRO A 212 -7.09 14.12 -16.86
C PRO A 212 -7.71 15.19 -15.95
N PHE A 213 -7.95 16.40 -16.49
CA PHE A 213 -8.49 17.54 -15.75
C PHE A 213 -9.90 17.97 -16.18
N ASP A 214 -10.62 17.17 -16.99
CA ASP A 214 -12.03 17.43 -17.32
C ASP A 214 -12.98 16.62 -16.42
N ALA A 215 -13.67 17.32 -15.53
CA ALA A 215 -14.59 16.72 -14.57
C ALA A 215 -15.81 16.04 -15.22
N ASP A 216 -16.26 16.50 -16.40
CA ASP A 216 -17.40 15.90 -17.10
C ASP A 216 -17.01 14.60 -17.81
N ASP A 217 -15.79 14.51 -18.36
CA ASP A 217 -15.24 13.27 -18.91
C ASP A 217 -15.14 12.21 -17.81
N TRP A 218 -14.53 12.58 -16.67
CA TRP A 218 -14.47 11.70 -15.51
C TRP A 218 -15.85 11.30 -14.98
N SER A 219 -16.82 12.23 -14.99
CA SER A 219 -18.20 11.95 -14.58
C SER A 219 -18.88 10.94 -15.50
N THR A 220 -18.55 10.97 -16.80
CA THR A 220 -19.01 10.01 -17.80
C THR A 220 -18.44 8.63 -17.53
N ASP A 221 -17.16 8.52 -17.15
CA ASP A 221 -16.49 7.24 -16.88
C ASP A 221 -16.98 6.54 -15.59
N VAL A 222 -17.41 7.33 -14.59
CA VAL A 222 -17.91 6.78 -13.31
C VAL A 222 -19.44 6.66 -13.26
N ASP A 223 -20.15 7.07 -14.31
CA ASP A 223 -21.60 6.90 -14.42
C ASP A 223 -21.93 5.41 -14.43
N LEU A 224 -22.97 5.00 -13.70
CA LEU A 224 -23.46 3.62 -13.71
C LEU A 224 -24.80 3.51 -14.46
N SER A 225 -25.24 4.59 -15.10
CA SER A 225 -26.48 4.66 -15.84
C SER A 225 -26.43 3.88 -17.14
N TRP A 226 -27.54 3.27 -17.52
CA TRP A 226 -27.65 2.47 -18.74
C TRP A 226 -29.04 2.58 -19.38
N TYR A 227 -29.07 2.32 -20.69
CA TYR A 227 -30.27 2.09 -21.47
C TYR A 227 -30.26 0.66 -22.00
N GLU A 228 -31.40 -0.03 -21.96
CA GLU A 228 -31.58 -1.31 -22.63
C GLU A 228 -32.12 -1.10 -24.03
N LEU A 229 -31.44 -1.66 -25.03
CA LEU A 229 -31.89 -1.68 -26.41
C LEU A 229 -32.41 -3.07 -26.76
N GLU A 230 -33.61 -3.12 -27.32
CA GLU A 230 -34.28 -4.39 -27.66
C GLU A 230 -33.43 -5.22 -28.64
N GLY A 231 -33.18 -6.48 -28.29
CA GLY A 231 -32.35 -7.39 -29.09
C GLY A 231 -30.83 -7.15 -29.02
N ILE A 232 -30.38 -6.08 -28.36
CA ILE A 232 -28.96 -5.73 -28.22
C ILE A 232 -28.48 -5.89 -26.78
N GLY A 233 -29.27 -5.48 -25.79
CA GLY A 233 -28.90 -5.52 -24.37
C GLY A 233 -28.66 -4.14 -23.76
N LYS A 234 -28.04 -4.10 -22.57
CA LYS A 234 -27.82 -2.86 -21.81
C LYS A 234 -26.50 -2.20 -22.20
N LEU A 235 -26.56 -0.91 -22.54
CA LEU A 235 -25.39 -0.10 -22.89
C LEU A 235 -25.22 1.07 -21.93
N HIS A 236 -23.97 1.45 -21.72
CA HIS A 236 -23.58 2.56 -20.86
C HIS A 236 -24.06 3.90 -21.43
N ARG A 237 -24.91 4.60 -20.66
CA ARG A 237 -25.55 5.84 -21.10
C ARG A 237 -24.55 6.95 -21.43
N GLY A 238 -23.55 7.16 -20.57
CA GLY A 238 -22.54 8.19 -20.77
C GLY A 238 -21.84 8.09 -22.13
N PHE A 239 -21.35 6.90 -22.49
CA PHE A 239 -20.69 6.64 -23.78
C PHE A 239 -21.62 6.84 -24.98
N MET A 240 -22.90 6.42 -24.89
CA MET A 240 -23.89 6.67 -25.96
C MET A 240 -24.10 8.16 -26.21
N LYS A 241 -24.21 8.96 -25.14
CA LYS A 241 -24.36 10.41 -25.24
C LYS A 241 -23.16 11.08 -25.88
N ALA A 242 -21.95 10.71 -25.44
CA ALA A 242 -20.71 11.22 -26.01
C ALA A 242 -20.60 10.89 -27.51
N LEU A 243 -21.03 9.71 -27.93
CA LEU A 243 -20.99 9.32 -29.35
C LEU A 243 -22.03 10.04 -30.23
N GLY A 244 -23.10 10.60 -29.64
CA GLY A 244 -24.12 11.36 -30.39
C GLY A 244 -25.55 10.82 -30.29
N LEU A 245 -25.89 10.10 -29.21
CA LEU A 245 -27.29 9.72 -28.92
C LEU A 245 -28.19 10.96 -28.91
N GLN A 246 -29.36 10.86 -29.56
CA GLN A 246 -30.35 11.94 -29.62
C GLN A 246 -31.41 11.76 -28.53
N LYS A 247 -32.15 12.82 -28.21
CA LYS A 247 -33.25 12.77 -27.21
C LYS A 247 -34.34 11.76 -27.59
N ASN A 248 -34.54 11.51 -28.88
CA ASN A 248 -35.46 10.52 -29.43
C ASN A 248 -34.81 9.16 -29.75
N GLY A 249 -33.55 8.93 -29.35
CA GLY A 249 -32.84 7.66 -29.53
C GLY A 249 -31.75 7.68 -30.59
N TRP A 250 -31.64 6.57 -31.32
CA TRP A 250 -30.73 6.42 -32.47
C TRP A 250 -31.53 6.41 -33.78
N PRO A 251 -32.00 7.57 -34.29
CA PRO A 251 -32.61 7.63 -35.61
C PRO A 251 -31.59 7.25 -36.69
N ASN A 252 -32.04 6.59 -37.76
CA ASN A 252 -31.14 6.16 -38.83
C ASN A 252 -30.43 7.33 -39.54
N GLU A 253 -31.12 8.46 -39.68
CA GLU A 253 -30.60 9.71 -40.24
C GLU A 253 -31.09 10.87 -39.37
N ILE A 254 -30.32 11.94 -39.32
CA ILE A 254 -30.67 13.19 -38.63
C ILE A 254 -30.68 14.35 -39.62
N GLU A 255 -31.57 15.31 -39.44
CA GLU A 255 -31.45 16.59 -40.13
C GLU A 255 -30.23 17.31 -39.56
N GLN A 256 -29.17 17.42 -40.37
CA GLN A 256 -28.00 18.21 -40.00
C GLN A 256 -28.40 19.68 -39.91
N SER A 257 -28.60 20.18 -38.68
CA SER A 257 -28.59 21.61 -38.43
C SER A 257 -27.19 22.15 -38.70
N SER A 258 -27.07 23.33 -39.31
CA SER A 258 -25.77 23.97 -39.60
C SER A 258 -24.87 24.17 -38.39
N ASP A 259 -25.42 24.08 -37.18
CA ASP A 259 -24.79 24.57 -35.96
C ASP A 259 -24.15 23.45 -35.11
N HIS A 260 -24.54 22.17 -35.29
CA HIS A 260 -24.08 21.06 -34.44
C HIS A 260 -23.67 19.81 -35.24
N LEU A 261 -22.46 19.32 -34.97
CA LEU A 261 -21.87 18.11 -35.54
C LEU A 261 -21.90 16.96 -34.52
N TYR A 262 -22.52 15.82 -34.84
CA TYR A 262 -22.60 14.66 -33.95
C TYR A 262 -21.64 13.55 -34.37
N ALA A 263 -20.82 13.03 -33.44
CA ALA A 263 -19.69 12.16 -33.76
C ALA A 263 -20.07 10.95 -34.62
N TYR A 264 -21.10 10.19 -34.25
CA TYR A 264 -21.54 9.04 -35.03
C TYR A 264 -21.96 9.41 -36.46
N TYR A 265 -22.89 10.35 -36.61
CA TYR A 265 -23.50 10.67 -37.89
C TYR A 265 -22.49 11.30 -38.86
N GLU A 266 -21.68 12.23 -38.38
CA GLU A 266 -20.66 12.89 -39.21
C GLU A 266 -19.55 11.94 -39.64
N ILE A 267 -18.99 11.15 -38.71
CA ILE A 267 -17.93 10.19 -39.06
C ILE A 267 -18.47 9.12 -40.00
N ARG A 268 -19.70 8.63 -39.77
CA ARG A 268 -20.35 7.69 -40.69
C ARG A 268 -20.49 8.29 -42.09
N GLN A 269 -20.94 9.52 -42.20
CA GLN A 269 -21.11 10.18 -43.51
C GLN A 269 -19.76 10.41 -44.20
N MET A 270 -18.74 10.88 -43.47
CA MET A 270 -17.38 11.02 -44.00
C MET A 270 -16.83 9.68 -44.52
N LEU A 271 -17.03 8.60 -43.78
CA LEU A 271 -16.61 7.26 -44.20
C LEU A 271 -17.39 6.79 -45.44
N ARG A 272 -18.71 7.01 -45.51
CA ARG A 272 -19.50 6.72 -46.73
C ARG A 272 -18.90 7.44 -47.94
N ASP A 273 -18.61 8.73 -47.81
CA ASP A 273 -18.09 9.55 -48.91
C ASP A 273 -16.69 9.11 -49.37
N ILE A 274 -15.79 8.80 -48.42
CA ILE A 274 -14.43 8.35 -48.72
C ILE A 274 -14.45 6.96 -49.36
N LEU A 275 -15.23 6.03 -48.81
CA LEU A 275 -15.28 4.65 -49.27
C LEU A 275 -16.07 4.50 -50.58
N HIS A 276 -17.02 5.39 -50.87
CA HIS A 276 -17.64 5.48 -52.19
C HIS A 276 -16.64 5.92 -53.26
N LYS A 277 -15.68 6.80 -52.93
CA LYS A 277 -14.65 7.25 -53.89
C LYS A 277 -13.54 6.22 -54.11
N ASN A 278 -13.28 5.36 -53.14
CA ASN A 278 -12.30 4.28 -53.23
C ASN A 278 -12.91 2.96 -52.76
N GLU A 279 -13.40 2.16 -53.71
CA GLU A 279 -14.11 0.91 -53.42
C GLU A 279 -13.26 -0.16 -52.70
N ASN A 280 -11.94 -0.10 -52.86
CA ASN A 280 -11.04 -1.05 -52.22
C ASN A 280 -10.62 -0.62 -50.82
N ALA A 281 -10.79 0.66 -50.45
CA ALA A 281 -10.32 1.17 -49.17
C ALA A 281 -11.03 0.51 -47.98
N LYS A 282 -10.27 0.34 -46.89
CA LYS A 282 -10.75 -0.18 -45.60
C LYS A 282 -10.51 0.86 -44.52
N PHE A 283 -11.15 0.68 -43.36
CA PHE A 283 -10.88 1.54 -42.21
C PHE A 283 -10.74 0.77 -40.91
N ILE A 284 -10.07 1.38 -39.94
CA ILE A 284 -9.95 0.91 -38.56
C ILE A 284 -10.41 1.98 -37.58
N LEU A 285 -10.93 1.51 -36.45
CA LEU A 285 -11.35 2.34 -35.33
C LEU A 285 -10.35 2.16 -34.18
N ALA A 286 -9.90 3.26 -33.60
CA ALA A 286 -8.92 3.25 -32.51
C ALA A 286 -9.32 4.18 -31.36
N GLY A 287 -8.92 3.82 -30.14
CA GLY A 287 -9.09 4.70 -29.00
C GLY A 287 -8.50 4.17 -27.71
N HIS A 288 -8.15 5.10 -26.81
CA HIS A 288 -7.65 4.83 -25.47
C HIS A 288 -8.69 5.26 -24.42
N SER A 289 -8.84 4.51 -23.33
CA SER A 289 -9.78 4.83 -22.24
C SER A 289 -11.22 5.01 -22.77
N LEU A 290 -11.91 6.11 -22.42
CA LEU A 290 -13.20 6.52 -23.01
C LEU A 290 -13.20 6.46 -24.55
N GLY A 291 -12.12 6.86 -25.23
CA GLY A 291 -12.03 6.78 -26.69
C GLY A 291 -12.10 5.34 -27.20
N GLY A 292 -11.59 4.37 -26.43
CA GLY A 292 -11.74 2.94 -26.74
C GLY A 292 -13.19 2.47 -26.63
N ALA A 293 -13.94 2.98 -25.65
CA ALA A 293 -15.37 2.73 -25.54
C ALA A 293 -16.17 3.32 -26.72
N LEU A 294 -15.83 4.54 -27.14
CA LEU A 294 -16.46 5.18 -28.31
C LEU A 294 -16.16 4.43 -29.61
N ALA A 295 -14.93 3.94 -29.80
CA ALA A 295 -14.54 3.18 -30.98
C ALA A 295 -15.38 1.90 -31.17
N ILE A 296 -15.54 1.09 -30.12
CA ILE A 296 -16.35 -0.13 -30.21
C ILE A 296 -17.86 0.16 -30.26
N LEU A 297 -18.30 1.24 -29.60
CA LEU A 297 -19.70 1.66 -29.65
C LEU A 297 -20.07 2.20 -31.05
N PHE A 298 -19.16 2.89 -31.74
CA PHE A 298 -19.36 3.30 -33.13
C PHE A 298 -19.64 2.09 -34.04
N ALA A 299 -18.84 1.03 -33.91
CA ALA A 299 -19.09 -0.22 -34.63
C ALA A 299 -20.44 -0.87 -34.26
N ALA A 300 -20.85 -0.76 -32.99
CA ALA A 300 -22.15 -1.25 -32.55
C ALA A 300 -23.32 -0.48 -33.17
N VAL A 301 -23.24 0.85 -33.25
CA VAL A 301 -24.30 1.67 -33.84
C VAL A 301 -24.36 1.47 -35.36
N LEU A 302 -23.22 1.28 -36.04
CA LEU A 302 -23.23 0.84 -37.45
C LEU A 302 -23.99 -0.48 -37.63
N ALA A 303 -23.81 -1.44 -36.72
CA ALA A 303 -24.51 -2.72 -36.74
C ALA A 303 -25.99 -2.60 -36.36
N LEU A 304 -26.36 -1.63 -35.53
CA LEU A 304 -27.76 -1.28 -35.21
C LEU A 304 -28.48 -0.64 -36.40
N HIS A 305 -27.80 0.23 -37.16
CA HIS A 305 -28.35 0.90 -38.35
C HIS A 305 -28.23 0.06 -39.64
N ASP A 306 -27.80 -1.21 -39.52
CA ASP A 306 -27.58 -2.13 -40.64
C ASP A 306 -26.70 -1.56 -41.77
N GLU A 307 -25.65 -0.82 -41.41
CA GLU A 307 -24.64 -0.24 -42.34
C GLU A 307 -23.68 -1.31 -42.88
N ALA A 308 -24.22 -2.32 -43.57
CA ALA A 308 -23.46 -3.48 -44.03
C ALA A 308 -22.25 -3.10 -44.91
N SER A 309 -22.41 -2.11 -45.80
CA SER A 309 -21.33 -1.64 -46.69
C SER A 309 -20.13 -1.05 -45.94
N LEU A 310 -20.36 -0.41 -44.79
CA LEU A 310 -19.30 0.09 -43.92
C LEU A 310 -18.72 -1.05 -43.08
N LEU A 311 -19.55 -1.91 -42.51
CA LEU A 311 -19.09 -3.03 -41.69
C LEU A 311 -18.23 -4.02 -42.46
N GLU A 312 -18.53 -4.29 -43.73
CA GLU A 312 -17.71 -5.12 -44.63
C GLU A 312 -16.32 -4.51 -44.90
N ARG A 313 -16.18 -3.19 -44.75
CA ARG A 313 -14.93 -2.44 -44.96
C ARG A 313 -14.21 -2.07 -43.65
N LEU A 314 -14.81 -2.37 -42.51
CA LEU A 314 -14.20 -2.20 -41.20
C LEU A 314 -13.20 -3.34 -40.96
N GLU A 315 -11.92 -3.05 -41.13
CA GLU A 315 -10.87 -4.06 -40.94
C GLU A 315 -10.72 -4.46 -39.46
N GLY A 316 -10.86 -3.49 -38.55
CA GLY A 316 -10.80 -3.78 -37.14
C GLY A 316 -10.97 -2.62 -36.18
N VAL A 317 -11.16 -2.98 -34.92
CA VAL A 317 -11.34 -2.09 -33.77
C VAL A 317 -10.23 -2.41 -32.77
N TYR A 318 -9.40 -1.42 -32.47
CA TYR A 318 -8.22 -1.54 -31.60
C TYR A 318 -8.37 -0.62 -30.40
N THR A 319 -8.48 -1.20 -29.22
CA THR A 319 -8.76 -0.41 -28.00
C THR A 319 -7.73 -0.66 -26.92
N PHE A 320 -7.41 0.40 -26.17
CA PHE A 320 -6.36 0.39 -25.15
C PHE A 320 -6.93 0.92 -23.85
N GLY A 321 -6.86 0.13 -22.77
CA GLY A 321 -7.40 0.56 -21.48
C GLY A 321 -8.92 0.81 -21.50
N GLN A 322 -9.65 0.17 -22.43
CA GLN A 322 -11.08 0.40 -22.64
C GLN A 322 -11.92 -0.05 -21.41
N PRO A 323 -12.86 0.78 -20.91
CA PRO A 323 -13.85 0.38 -19.90
C PRO A 323 -14.94 -0.55 -20.47
N ARG A 324 -15.73 -1.18 -19.61
CA ARG A 324 -16.85 -2.04 -20.04
C ARG A 324 -17.99 -1.18 -20.58
N VAL A 325 -18.45 -1.49 -21.80
CA VAL A 325 -19.39 -0.63 -22.56
C VAL A 325 -20.84 -1.08 -22.43
N GLY A 326 -21.08 -2.38 -22.27
CA GLY A 326 -22.41 -2.94 -22.16
C GLY A 326 -22.41 -4.27 -21.44
N ASP A 327 -23.57 -4.91 -21.39
CA ASP A 327 -23.75 -6.18 -20.68
C ASP A 327 -23.38 -7.42 -21.49
N GLY A 328 -23.67 -8.60 -20.93
CA GLY A 328 -23.43 -9.87 -21.61
C GLY A 328 -24.19 -10.02 -22.93
N GLN A 329 -25.43 -9.54 -22.99
CA GLN A 329 -26.25 -9.59 -24.22
C GLN A 329 -25.65 -8.69 -25.30
N PHE A 330 -25.19 -7.49 -24.91
CA PHE A 330 -24.44 -6.61 -25.82
C PHE A 330 -23.16 -7.29 -26.34
N GLY A 331 -22.45 -7.99 -25.45
CA GLY A 331 -21.28 -8.77 -25.84
C GLY A 331 -21.60 -9.87 -26.87
N GLU A 332 -22.70 -10.60 -26.70
CA GLU A 332 -23.16 -11.62 -27.65
C GLU A 332 -23.55 -11.01 -29.00
N PHE A 333 -24.34 -9.92 -28.98
CA PHE A 333 -24.70 -9.16 -30.18
C PHE A 333 -23.46 -8.73 -30.96
N MET A 334 -22.47 -8.14 -30.27
CA MET A 334 -21.25 -7.67 -30.93
C MET A 334 -20.39 -8.82 -31.46
N VAL A 335 -20.27 -9.93 -30.73
CA VAL A 335 -19.53 -11.10 -31.21
C VAL A 335 -20.15 -11.66 -32.48
N ASP A 336 -21.48 -11.74 -32.57
CA ASP A 336 -22.18 -12.19 -33.76
C ASP A 336 -21.94 -11.25 -34.96
N LYS A 337 -22.14 -9.94 -34.76
CA LYS A 337 -21.98 -8.93 -35.83
C LYS A 337 -20.54 -8.82 -36.32
N LEU A 338 -19.56 -8.76 -35.42
CA LEU A 338 -18.15 -8.69 -35.79
C LEU A 338 -17.70 -9.96 -36.53
N LYS A 339 -18.23 -11.13 -36.14
CA LYS A 339 -17.98 -12.38 -36.86
C LYS A 339 -18.59 -12.37 -38.26
N LYS A 340 -19.85 -11.92 -38.39
CA LYS A 340 -20.57 -11.86 -39.66
C LYS A 340 -19.81 -11.05 -40.72
N TYR A 341 -19.23 -9.92 -40.32
CA TYR A 341 -18.51 -9.01 -41.22
C TYR A 341 -16.99 -9.18 -41.17
N GLU A 342 -16.50 -10.24 -40.52
CA GLU A 342 -15.06 -10.56 -40.37
C GLU A 342 -14.20 -9.45 -39.73
N VAL A 343 -14.80 -8.60 -38.90
CA VAL A 343 -14.15 -7.47 -38.25
C VAL A 343 -13.25 -7.98 -37.11
N ARG A 344 -11.99 -7.55 -37.10
CA ARG A 344 -11.07 -7.87 -36.00
C ARG A 344 -11.30 -6.95 -34.80
N TYR A 345 -11.46 -7.49 -33.61
CA TYR A 345 -11.54 -6.69 -32.38
C TYR A 345 -10.44 -7.10 -31.40
N LEU A 346 -9.57 -6.16 -31.04
CA LEU A 346 -8.45 -6.38 -30.12
C LEU A 346 -8.48 -5.37 -28.97
N ARG A 347 -8.70 -5.89 -27.77
CA ARG A 347 -8.71 -5.12 -26.53
C ARG A 347 -7.40 -5.31 -25.78
N HIS A 348 -6.59 -4.27 -25.69
CA HIS A 348 -5.32 -4.28 -24.99
C HIS A 348 -5.47 -3.77 -23.56
N VAL A 349 -4.94 -4.52 -22.59
CA VAL A 349 -4.97 -4.17 -21.16
C VAL A 349 -3.57 -4.28 -20.57
N TYR A 350 -3.11 -3.19 -19.95
CA TYR A 350 -1.84 -3.18 -19.24
C TYR A 350 -2.04 -3.41 -17.74
N ASN A 351 -1.43 -4.47 -17.23
CA ASN A 351 -1.20 -4.76 -15.83
C ASN A 351 -2.41 -4.46 -14.90
N ASN A 352 -2.26 -3.57 -13.94
CA ASN A 352 -3.31 -3.20 -12.97
C ASN A 352 -4.10 -1.93 -13.37
N ASP A 353 -4.09 -1.54 -14.65
CA ASP A 353 -4.87 -0.41 -15.16
C ASP A 353 -6.29 -0.40 -14.60
N ILE A 354 -6.66 0.68 -13.91
CA ILE A 354 -7.95 0.79 -13.24
C ILE A 354 -9.15 0.81 -14.21
N VAL A 355 -8.99 1.33 -15.43
CA VAL A 355 -10.12 1.68 -16.32
C VAL A 355 -10.80 0.45 -16.92
N PRO A 356 -10.10 -0.56 -17.45
CA PRO A 356 -10.74 -1.80 -17.92
C PRO A 356 -11.59 -2.52 -16.87
N ARG A 357 -11.35 -2.21 -15.59
CA ARG A 357 -12.03 -2.86 -14.46
C ARG A 357 -13.30 -2.11 -14.04
N LEU A 358 -13.69 -1.07 -14.79
CA LEU A 358 -14.89 -0.26 -14.58
C LEU A 358 -15.77 -0.26 -15.85
N PRO A 359 -17.11 -0.18 -15.69
CA PRO A 359 -17.89 -0.48 -14.48
C PRO A 359 -17.66 -1.93 -13.98
N TYR A 360 -18.10 -2.25 -12.76
CA TYR A 360 -17.83 -3.56 -12.14
C TYR A 360 -18.52 -4.73 -12.85
N ASP A 361 -17.83 -5.87 -12.89
CA ASP A 361 -18.36 -7.18 -13.30
C ASP A 361 -18.64 -8.04 -12.06
N ASP A 362 -19.88 -7.98 -11.57
CA ASP A 362 -20.40 -8.83 -10.49
C ASP A 362 -21.66 -9.56 -10.99
N ASN A 363 -22.13 -10.62 -10.33
CA ASN A 363 -23.33 -11.39 -10.71
C ASN A 363 -24.61 -10.54 -10.84
N PHE A 364 -24.53 -9.27 -10.46
CA PHE A 364 -25.62 -8.33 -10.26
C PHE A 364 -25.39 -6.98 -10.96
N LEU A 365 -24.16 -6.67 -11.38
CA LEU A 365 -23.83 -5.53 -12.24
C LEU A 365 -23.42 -6.08 -13.60
N LEU A 366 -24.20 -5.70 -14.61
CA LEU A 366 -24.31 -6.47 -15.84
C LEU A 366 -23.18 -6.19 -16.85
N PHE A 367 -22.37 -5.16 -16.64
CA PHE A 367 -21.33 -4.75 -17.58
C PHE A 367 -20.22 -5.80 -17.70
N LYS A 368 -19.95 -6.21 -18.93
CA LYS A 368 -18.97 -7.26 -19.24
C LYS A 368 -18.10 -6.84 -20.41
N HIS A 369 -16.87 -7.33 -20.40
CA HIS A 369 -16.07 -7.36 -21.61
C HIS A 369 -16.49 -8.52 -22.50
N PHE A 370 -16.23 -8.35 -23.80
CA PHE A 370 -16.32 -9.41 -24.80
C PHE A 370 -15.08 -9.33 -25.70
N GLY A 371 -14.91 -10.33 -26.56
CA GLY A 371 -13.73 -10.44 -27.43
C GLY A 371 -12.44 -10.82 -26.69
N PRO A 372 -11.34 -11.00 -27.44
CA PRO A 372 -10.05 -11.36 -26.86
C PRO A 372 -9.41 -10.20 -26.08
N CYS A 373 -8.93 -10.49 -24.87
CA CYS A 373 -8.12 -9.59 -24.05
C CYS A 373 -6.63 -9.86 -24.29
N ILE A 374 -5.92 -8.87 -24.82
CA ILE A 374 -4.46 -8.88 -24.97
C ILE A 374 -3.87 -8.23 -23.73
N TYR A 375 -3.55 -9.06 -22.74
CA TYR A 375 -3.05 -8.62 -21.45
C TYR A 375 -1.52 -8.54 -21.45
N TYR A 376 -0.97 -7.45 -20.92
CA TYR A 376 0.47 -7.28 -20.68
C TYR A 376 0.74 -7.16 -19.19
N ASN A 377 1.72 -7.89 -18.67
CA ASN A 377 2.15 -7.72 -17.28
C ASN A 377 3.19 -6.58 -17.14
N SER A 378 3.65 -6.33 -15.90
CA SER A 378 4.68 -5.32 -15.57
C SER A 378 6.05 -5.54 -16.23
N PHE A 379 6.26 -6.67 -16.91
CA PHE A 379 7.46 -6.96 -17.70
C PHE A 379 7.21 -6.83 -19.21
N TYR A 380 6.06 -6.30 -19.61
CA TYR A 380 5.56 -6.21 -20.99
C TYR A 380 5.43 -7.56 -21.70
N LYS A 381 5.25 -8.65 -20.93
CA LYS A 381 4.97 -9.97 -21.52
C LYS A 381 3.49 -10.06 -21.85
N GLU A 382 3.21 -10.34 -23.12
CA GLU A 382 1.88 -10.51 -23.68
C GLU A 382 1.26 -11.87 -23.27
N LYS A 383 -0.05 -11.86 -23.02
CA LYS A 383 -0.88 -13.07 -22.85
C LYS A 383 -2.29 -12.81 -23.40
N VAL A 384 -2.77 -13.70 -24.26
CA VAL A 384 -4.16 -13.68 -24.73
C VAL A 384 -5.05 -14.38 -23.69
N MET A 385 -6.10 -13.70 -23.23
CA MET A 385 -7.02 -14.18 -22.21
C MET A 385 -8.47 -13.79 -22.54
N HIS A 386 -9.43 -14.41 -21.87
CA HIS A 386 -10.84 -14.00 -21.95
C HIS A 386 -11.10 -12.73 -21.12
N GLU A 387 -10.53 -12.66 -19.92
CA GLU A 387 -10.70 -11.55 -18.97
C GLU A 387 -9.34 -11.27 -18.31
N GLU A 388 -9.07 -10.00 -18.00
CA GLU A 388 -7.88 -9.59 -17.27
C GLU A 388 -7.83 -10.13 -15.83
N PRO A 389 -6.64 -10.36 -15.25
CA PRO A 389 -6.51 -10.68 -13.84
C PRO A 389 -7.10 -9.59 -12.95
N ASN A 390 -7.73 -9.99 -11.83
CA ASN A 390 -8.39 -9.05 -10.92
C ASN A 390 -9.39 -8.14 -11.65
N LYS A 391 -10.42 -8.76 -12.23
CA LYS A 391 -11.47 -8.11 -13.04
C LYS A 391 -12.17 -6.92 -12.38
N ASN A 392 -12.20 -6.90 -11.03
CA ASN A 392 -12.78 -5.80 -10.24
C ASN A 392 -11.68 -5.09 -9.42
N TYR A 393 -11.46 -3.80 -9.71
CA TYR A 393 -10.36 -3.04 -9.12
C TYR A 393 -10.42 -2.95 -7.59
N PHE A 394 -11.59 -2.96 -6.95
CA PHE A 394 -11.67 -2.80 -5.49
C PHE A 394 -11.75 -4.12 -4.70
N SER A 395 -11.33 -5.24 -5.30
CA SER A 395 -11.21 -6.51 -4.58
C SER A 395 -10.23 -6.40 -3.39
N LEU A 396 -10.72 -6.73 -2.18
CA LEU A 396 -9.96 -6.64 -0.92
C LEU A 396 -8.72 -7.54 -0.90
N SER A 397 -8.80 -8.74 -1.47
CA SER A 397 -7.67 -9.69 -1.52
C SER A 397 -6.51 -9.20 -2.40
N MET A 398 -6.79 -8.25 -3.29
CA MET A 398 -5.84 -7.71 -4.26
C MET A 398 -5.26 -6.36 -3.85
N ILE A 399 -5.59 -5.82 -2.66
CA ILE A 399 -5.03 -4.55 -2.18
C ILE A 399 -3.51 -4.64 -2.07
N VAL A 400 -2.99 -5.59 -1.28
CA VAL A 400 -1.54 -5.72 -1.05
C VAL A 400 -0.76 -5.98 -2.35
N PRO A 401 -1.15 -6.93 -3.22
CA PRO A 401 -0.48 -7.14 -4.51
C PRO A 401 -0.42 -5.90 -5.41
N LYS A 402 -1.46 -5.06 -5.40
CA LYS A 402 -1.48 -3.82 -6.21
C LYS A 402 -0.43 -2.82 -5.74
N TYR A 403 -0.24 -2.64 -4.44
CA TYR A 403 0.79 -1.74 -3.92
C TYR A 403 2.20 -2.27 -4.20
N PHE A 404 2.44 -3.58 -4.10
CA PHE A 404 3.71 -4.17 -4.55
C PHE A 404 3.96 -3.92 -6.04
N THR A 405 2.91 -4.04 -6.85
CA THR A 405 2.99 -3.77 -8.28
C THR A 405 3.29 -2.30 -8.55
N ALA A 406 2.56 -1.36 -7.94
CA ALA A 406 2.80 0.08 -8.08
C ALA A 406 4.22 0.48 -7.67
N PHE A 407 4.74 -0.11 -6.59
CA PHE A 407 6.14 0.07 -6.18
C PHE A 407 7.11 -0.46 -7.23
N TRP A 408 6.84 -1.66 -7.77
CA TRP A 408 7.63 -2.21 -8.87
C TRP A 408 7.57 -1.33 -10.13
N GLU A 409 6.42 -0.80 -10.51
CA GLU A 409 6.27 0.12 -11.65
C GLU A 409 7.12 1.39 -11.45
N PHE A 410 7.14 1.96 -10.24
CA PHE A 410 8.00 3.10 -9.91
C PHE A 410 9.49 2.76 -10.07
N ILE A 411 9.96 1.64 -9.50
CA ILE A 411 11.34 1.19 -9.67
C ILE A 411 11.68 0.91 -11.14
N ARG A 412 10.78 0.22 -11.84
CA ARG A 412 10.91 -0.13 -13.26
C ARG A 412 11.07 1.11 -14.13
N GLY A 413 10.28 2.15 -13.89
CA GLY A 413 10.37 3.44 -14.58
C GLY A 413 11.74 4.12 -14.47
N LEU A 414 12.47 3.88 -13.38
CA LEU A 414 13.84 4.40 -13.18
C LEU A 414 14.90 3.56 -13.91
N ILE A 415 14.72 2.23 -13.99
CA ILE A 415 15.75 1.31 -14.51
C ILE A 415 15.58 0.96 -15.99
N ILE A 416 14.35 1.03 -16.54
CA ILE A 416 14.06 0.62 -17.92
C ILE A 416 14.93 1.29 -18.99
N PRO A 417 15.39 2.56 -18.87
CA PRO A 417 16.22 3.18 -19.90
C PRO A 417 17.60 2.53 -20.01
N TYR A 418 18.10 1.98 -18.89
CA TYR A 418 19.36 1.25 -18.85
C TYR A 418 19.22 -0.18 -19.38
N LEU A 419 18.03 -0.77 -19.26
CA LEU A 419 17.75 -2.15 -19.70
C LEU A 419 17.37 -2.25 -21.17
N ARG A 420 16.65 -1.26 -21.70
CA ARG A 420 16.03 -1.30 -23.05
C ARG A 420 16.48 -0.16 -23.98
N GLY A 421 17.24 0.81 -23.46
CA GLY A 421 17.75 1.95 -24.23
C GLY A 421 17.05 3.27 -23.88
N GLN A 422 17.69 4.38 -24.26
CA GLN A 422 17.26 5.74 -23.90
C GLN A 422 15.89 6.13 -24.48
N SER A 423 15.43 5.45 -25.53
CA SER A 423 14.08 5.63 -26.09
C SER A 423 12.96 5.22 -25.13
N TYR A 424 13.25 4.41 -24.09
CA TYR A 424 12.28 4.01 -23.07
C TYR A 424 12.32 4.90 -21.82
N ARG A 425 13.04 6.02 -21.89
CA ARG A 425 13.12 6.97 -20.77
C ARG A 425 11.77 7.61 -20.47
N GLU A 426 11.24 7.29 -19.29
CA GLU A 426 10.11 8.00 -18.70
C GLU A 426 10.47 9.47 -18.44
N SER A 427 9.56 10.36 -18.84
CA SER A 427 9.67 11.78 -18.55
C SER A 427 9.62 12.01 -17.04
N TRP A 428 10.09 13.18 -16.58
CA TRP A 428 10.01 13.52 -15.16
C TRP A 428 8.54 13.56 -14.68
N PHE A 429 7.63 13.98 -15.57
CA PHE A 429 6.20 14.03 -15.29
C PHE A 429 5.59 12.62 -15.18
N MET A 430 6.00 11.68 -16.04
CA MET A 430 5.60 10.28 -15.89
C MET A 430 6.09 9.68 -14.56
N ARG A 431 7.32 10.02 -14.12
CA ARG A 431 7.82 9.59 -12.80
C ARG A 431 7.00 10.16 -11.65
N LEU A 432 6.52 11.40 -11.78
CA LEU A 432 5.58 11.98 -10.82
C LEU A 432 4.26 11.21 -10.80
N LEU A 433 3.73 10.84 -11.97
CA LEU A 433 2.56 9.97 -12.06
C LEU A 433 2.80 8.60 -11.40
N ARG A 434 3.99 7.99 -11.54
CA ARG A 434 4.35 6.76 -10.81
C ARG A 434 4.27 6.95 -9.29
N VAL A 435 4.71 8.10 -8.77
CA VAL A 435 4.57 8.43 -7.34
C VAL A 435 3.09 8.53 -6.93
N THR A 436 2.23 9.13 -7.77
CA THR A 436 0.78 9.12 -7.51
C THR A 436 0.18 7.70 -7.55
N GLY A 437 0.72 6.82 -8.40
CA GLY A 437 0.38 5.39 -8.44
C GLY A 437 0.69 4.65 -7.14
N LEU A 438 1.62 5.14 -6.31
CA LEU A 438 1.86 4.59 -4.97
C LEU A 438 0.72 4.91 -3.99
N ILE A 439 -0.08 5.95 -4.26
CA ILE A 439 -1.25 6.33 -3.45
C ILE A 439 -2.49 5.61 -3.97
N ILE A 440 -2.68 5.59 -5.30
CA ILE A 440 -3.78 4.90 -5.97
C ILE A 440 -3.19 3.99 -7.05
N PRO A 441 -2.93 2.71 -6.73
CA PRO A 441 -2.39 1.75 -7.70
C PRO A 441 -3.22 1.69 -8.99
N GLY A 442 -2.61 1.35 -10.12
CA GLY A 442 -3.34 1.26 -11.39
C GLY A 442 -3.57 2.58 -12.13
N ILE A 443 -3.52 3.75 -11.46
CA ILE A 443 -3.61 5.05 -12.16
C ILE A 443 -2.42 5.27 -13.08
N SER A 444 -1.20 4.98 -12.60
CA SER A 444 0.00 5.18 -13.41
C SER A 444 0.09 4.20 -14.58
N GLU A 445 -0.50 3.01 -14.41
CA GLU A 445 -0.57 1.92 -15.37
C GLU A 445 -1.60 2.20 -16.47
N HIS A 446 -2.55 3.11 -16.25
CA HIS A 446 -3.44 3.63 -17.28
C HIS A 446 -2.74 4.62 -18.24
N ALA A 447 -1.50 5.02 -17.97
CA ALA A 447 -0.78 5.93 -18.85
C ALA A 447 -0.48 5.26 -20.21
N ILE A 448 -0.78 5.98 -21.30
CA ILE A 448 -0.53 5.53 -22.68
C ILE A 448 0.92 5.08 -22.92
N GLN A 449 1.90 5.63 -22.19
CA GLN A 449 3.30 5.22 -22.33
C GLN A 449 3.50 3.71 -22.13
N ASP A 450 2.77 3.10 -21.18
CA ASP A 450 2.88 1.66 -20.92
C ASP A 450 2.22 0.83 -22.02
N TYR A 451 1.15 1.34 -22.63
CA TYR A 451 0.57 0.74 -23.83
C TYR A 451 1.56 0.81 -25.01
N ASP A 452 2.29 1.92 -25.19
CA ASP A 452 3.29 2.06 -26.26
C ASP A 452 4.47 1.12 -26.03
N ASN A 453 4.93 1.02 -24.79
CA ASN A 453 5.94 0.03 -24.42
C ASN A 453 5.43 -1.41 -24.64
N SER A 454 4.15 -1.69 -24.36
CA SER A 454 3.53 -3.00 -24.56
C SER A 454 3.51 -3.41 -26.04
N THR A 455 3.16 -2.49 -26.95
CA THR A 455 3.16 -2.78 -28.40
C THR A 455 4.56 -2.88 -29.00
N ARG A 456 5.55 -2.14 -28.47
CA ARG A 456 6.95 -2.23 -28.93
C ARG A 456 7.69 -3.47 -28.40
N LEU A 457 7.48 -3.81 -27.13
CA LEU A 457 8.21 -4.90 -26.45
C LEU A 457 7.48 -6.24 -26.44
N GLY A 458 6.17 -6.23 -26.70
CA GLY A 458 5.36 -7.45 -26.84
C GLY A 458 5.82 -8.29 -28.04
N SER A 459 5.85 -9.61 -27.88
CA SER A 459 6.39 -10.50 -28.90
C SER A 459 5.46 -10.74 -30.09
N PHE A 460 4.15 -10.44 -29.99
CA PHE A 460 3.09 -10.75 -30.98
C PHE A 460 3.10 -12.20 -31.52
N SER A 461 3.90 -13.08 -30.92
CA SER A 461 4.17 -14.45 -31.34
C SER A 461 2.94 -15.34 -31.15
N THR A 462 2.13 -15.04 -30.13
CA THR A 462 0.87 -15.72 -29.81
C THR A 462 -0.23 -15.41 -30.83
N LEU A 463 -0.30 -14.18 -31.32
CA LEU A 463 -1.26 -13.73 -32.34
C LEU A 463 -0.87 -14.19 -33.75
N SER A 464 0.42 -14.15 -34.09
CA SER A 464 0.94 -14.57 -35.40
C SER A 464 0.98 -16.09 -35.61
N ALA A 465 1.11 -16.90 -34.54
CA ALA A 465 0.98 -18.35 -34.61
C ALA A 465 -0.46 -18.85 -34.83
N SER A 466 -1.46 -17.97 -34.69
CA SER A 466 -2.89 -18.29 -34.86
C SER A 466 -3.60 -17.20 -35.68
N PRO A 467 -3.32 -17.09 -36.99
CA PRO A 467 -3.90 -16.05 -37.86
C PRO A 467 -5.44 -16.08 -37.94
N GLY A 468 -6.06 -17.15 -37.42
CA GLY A 468 -7.51 -17.31 -37.33
C GLY A 468 -8.16 -16.70 -36.08
N VAL A 469 -7.45 -16.10 -35.11
CA VAL A 469 -8.09 -15.50 -33.91
C VAL A 469 -8.75 -14.17 -34.27
N LYS A 470 -9.93 -14.27 -34.87
CA LYS A 470 -10.82 -13.13 -35.16
C LYS A 470 -11.90 -13.00 -34.07
N THR A 471 -12.24 -14.09 -33.38
CA THR A 471 -13.37 -14.16 -32.44
C THR A 471 -13.11 -15.04 -31.21
N ILE A 472 -14.01 -14.99 -30.20
CA ILE A 472 -13.93 -15.77 -28.94
C ILE A 472 -13.78 -17.29 -29.18
N HIS A 473 -14.36 -17.82 -30.25
CA HIS A 473 -14.31 -19.27 -30.54
C HIS A 473 -12.90 -19.77 -30.89
N ASP A 474 -12.04 -18.90 -31.40
CA ASP A 474 -10.67 -19.23 -31.80
C ASP A 474 -9.74 -19.33 -30.58
N VAL A 475 -10.04 -18.58 -29.52
CA VAL A 475 -9.34 -18.64 -28.22
C VAL A 475 -9.56 -20.00 -27.54
N ASN A 476 -10.77 -20.55 -27.64
CA ASN A 476 -11.09 -21.89 -27.11
C ASN A 476 -10.33 -23.00 -27.85
N ARG A 477 -10.06 -22.86 -29.16
CA ARG A 477 -9.20 -23.80 -29.91
C ARG A 477 -7.73 -23.76 -29.45
N ILE A 478 -7.20 -22.58 -29.14
CA ILE A 478 -5.83 -22.44 -28.60
C ILE A 478 -5.72 -23.05 -27.21
N LEU A 479 -6.74 -22.88 -26.37
CA LEU A 479 -6.79 -23.50 -25.03
C LEU A 479 -6.91 -25.02 -25.08
N PHE A 480 -7.59 -25.59 -26.10
CA PHE A 480 -7.68 -27.04 -26.30
C PHE A 480 -6.43 -27.67 -26.95
N VAL A 481 -5.74 -26.97 -27.85
CA VAL A 481 -4.48 -27.44 -28.46
C VAL A 481 -3.30 -27.33 -27.48
N SER A 482 -3.37 -26.41 -26.50
CA SER A 482 -2.38 -26.25 -25.44
C SER A 482 -2.79 -26.93 -24.13
N GLY A 483 -3.19 -28.22 -24.21
CA GLY A 483 -3.38 -29.12 -23.06
C GLY A 483 -2.11 -29.39 -22.24
N ARG A 484 -1.42 -28.34 -21.79
CA ARG A 484 -0.41 -28.30 -20.76
C ARG A 484 -0.81 -27.20 -19.78
N ILE A 485 -1.44 -27.63 -18.69
CA ILE A 485 -1.53 -26.86 -17.47
C ILE A 485 -0.10 -26.54 -17.04
N PHE A 486 0.38 -25.33 -17.32
CA PHE A 486 1.60 -24.81 -16.72
C PHE A 486 1.28 -24.32 -15.30
N THR A 487 1.29 -25.26 -14.36
CA THR A 487 1.61 -24.94 -12.97
C THR A 487 3.07 -24.47 -12.97
N VAL A 488 3.31 -23.18 -12.74
CA VAL A 488 4.67 -22.69 -12.42
C VAL A 488 5.02 -23.19 -11.02
N ARG A 489 5.45 -24.44 -10.95
CA ARG A 489 6.27 -24.96 -9.86
C ARG A 489 7.68 -24.44 -10.13
N VAL A 490 8.17 -23.54 -9.30
CA VAL A 490 9.60 -23.27 -9.22
C VAL A 490 10.24 -24.53 -8.60
N GLN A 491 10.72 -25.41 -9.46
CA GLN A 491 11.39 -26.64 -9.08
C GLN A 491 12.90 -26.38 -9.15
N PHE A 492 13.53 -26.22 -7.98
CA PHE A 492 14.98 -26.37 -7.86
C PHE A 492 15.26 -27.88 -7.78
N SER A 493 15.98 -28.43 -8.76
CA SER A 493 16.51 -29.79 -8.69
C SER A 493 17.94 -29.82 -9.22
N TRP A 494 18.89 -30.02 -8.31
CA TRP A 494 20.19 -30.74 -8.36
C TRP A 494 20.68 -30.67 -6.89
N LEU A 495 20.91 -31.73 -6.12
CA LEU A 495 21.50 -33.04 -6.36
C LEU A 495 20.75 -34.13 -5.57
N SER A 496 20.57 -35.28 -6.20
CA SER A 496 20.14 -36.53 -5.58
C SER A 496 21.35 -37.36 -5.16
N GLY A 497 21.27 -37.98 -3.98
CA GLY A 497 22.07 -39.14 -3.66
C GLY A 497 22.30 -39.27 -2.16
N TRP A 498 21.57 -40.19 -1.52
CA TRP A 498 22.06 -41.28 -0.68
C TRP A 498 20.90 -41.79 0.19
N SER A 499 20.59 -43.08 0.06
CA SER A 499 19.71 -43.82 0.98
C SER A 499 20.57 -44.63 1.92
N ALA A 500 20.26 -44.63 3.22
CA ALA A 500 20.40 -45.77 4.12
C ALA A 500 19.78 -45.44 5.49
N GLU A 501 18.79 -46.24 5.86
CA GLU A 501 18.65 -47.00 7.11
C GLU A 501 19.33 -46.53 8.43
N GLU A 502 18.57 -46.77 9.51
CA GLU A 502 18.95 -46.95 10.91
C GLU A 502 19.29 -45.70 11.76
N GLY A 503 18.43 -45.45 12.76
CA GLY A 503 18.65 -44.46 13.81
C GLY A 503 19.63 -44.95 14.87
N PRO A 504 20.44 -44.06 15.47
CA PRO A 504 21.31 -44.44 16.57
C PRO A 504 20.51 -44.59 17.86
N ARG A 505 20.56 -45.80 18.43
CA ARG A 505 20.43 -46.05 19.86
C ARG A 505 21.64 -45.41 20.54
N VAL A 506 21.41 -44.55 21.52
CA VAL A 506 22.46 -44.15 22.47
C VAL A 506 22.04 -44.67 23.84
N CYS A 507 22.81 -45.66 24.28
CA CYS A 507 22.77 -46.24 25.61
C CYS A 507 23.35 -45.23 26.63
N LEU A 508 22.62 -44.99 27.70
CA LEU A 508 23.14 -44.35 28.91
C LEU A 508 24.06 -45.34 29.66
N PRO A 509 25.21 -44.91 30.20
CA PRO A 509 26.00 -45.74 31.10
C PRO A 509 25.36 -45.80 32.49
N ARG A 510 25.30 -47.01 33.06
CA ARG A 510 25.12 -47.24 34.50
C ARG A 510 26.50 -47.33 35.17
N VAL A 511 26.58 -46.81 36.40
CA VAL A 511 27.03 -47.45 37.66
C VAL A 511 27.77 -46.43 38.55
N GLY A 512 27.39 -46.38 39.84
CA GLY A 512 28.18 -45.77 40.92
C GLY A 512 27.36 -45.55 42.19
N ASP A 513 27.48 -46.46 43.16
CA ASP A 513 26.66 -46.62 44.37
C ASP A 513 26.67 -45.45 45.38
N GLY A 514 25.54 -45.27 46.07
CA GLY A 514 25.43 -44.44 47.27
C GLY A 514 23.99 -44.40 47.81
N GLN A 515 23.66 -45.36 48.68
CA GLN A 515 22.36 -45.54 49.35
C GLN A 515 21.75 -44.25 49.90
N PHE A 516 20.45 -44.00 49.70
CA PHE A 516 19.53 -43.50 50.75
C PHE A 516 18.04 -43.73 50.38
N GLY A 517 17.31 -44.35 51.31
CA GLY A 517 15.85 -44.33 51.53
C GLY A 517 14.89 -44.43 50.35
N GLU A 518 14.20 -45.58 50.19
CA GLU A 518 12.98 -45.67 49.38
C GLU A 518 11.87 -44.80 49.99
N PHE A 519 11.60 -43.65 49.37
CA PHE A 519 10.32 -42.97 49.52
C PHE A 519 9.35 -43.54 48.48
N THR A 520 8.16 -43.89 48.92
CA THR A 520 7.12 -44.34 47.98
C THR A 520 6.66 -43.16 47.12
N VAL A 521 6.23 -43.43 45.87
CA VAL A 521 5.71 -42.41 44.93
C VAL A 521 4.56 -41.59 45.55
N ASP A 522 3.86 -42.15 46.54
CA ASP A 522 2.79 -41.46 47.28
C ASP A 522 3.29 -40.54 48.43
N GLU A 523 4.54 -40.69 48.88
CA GLU A 523 5.21 -39.76 49.79
C GLU A 523 5.87 -38.60 49.04
N LEU A 524 6.43 -38.85 47.85
CA LEU A 524 6.88 -37.81 46.93
C LEU A 524 5.71 -36.95 46.42
N LYS A 525 4.55 -37.56 46.12
CA LYS A 525 3.31 -36.81 45.82
C LYS A 525 2.82 -35.99 47.01
N ARG A 526 3.02 -36.43 48.25
CA ARG A 526 2.63 -35.62 49.43
C ARG A 526 3.57 -34.44 49.69
N TYR A 527 4.83 -34.52 49.25
CA TYR A 527 5.77 -33.38 49.29
C TYR A 527 5.59 -32.41 48.10
N GLU A 528 5.27 -32.91 46.89
CA GLU A 528 4.93 -32.07 45.72
C GLU A 528 3.61 -31.29 45.89
N VAL A 529 2.71 -31.75 46.76
CA VAL A 529 1.40 -31.11 46.98
C VAL A 529 1.47 -29.87 47.90
N SER A 530 2.65 -29.51 48.44
CA SER A 530 2.79 -28.30 49.28
C SER A 530 3.24 -27.03 48.55
N TYR A 531 3.60 -27.07 47.25
CA TYR A 531 4.06 -25.88 46.49
C TYR A 531 3.34 -25.64 45.15
N GLY A 532 2.21 -26.31 44.93
CA GLY A 532 1.46 -26.25 43.68
C GLY A 532 0.10 -25.56 43.77
N GLU A 533 -0.04 -24.42 44.46
CA GLU A 533 -1.17 -23.53 44.13
C GLU A 533 -0.86 -22.87 42.77
N HIS A 534 -1.76 -23.01 41.80
CA HIS A 534 -1.56 -22.50 40.44
C HIS A 534 -1.04 -21.05 40.43
N PHE A 535 0.19 -20.83 39.93
CA PHE A 535 0.87 -19.53 39.81
C PHE A 535 0.01 -18.42 39.17
N TYR A 536 -0.97 -18.80 38.35
CA TYR A 536 -1.97 -17.92 37.72
C TYR A 536 -3.36 -18.53 37.85
N GLN A 537 -4.40 -17.69 37.83
CA GLN A 537 -5.81 -18.14 37.88
C GLN A 537 -6.28 -18.71 36.54
N ASN A 538 -5.86 -18.09 35.43
CA ASN A 538 -6.26 -18.47 34.08
C ASN A 538 -5.18 -18.07 33.07
N LYS A 539 -5.25 -18.60 31.86
CA LYS A 539 -4.32 -18.30 30.77
C LYS A 539 -4.98 -18.48 29.40
N LEU A 540 -4.45 -17.74 28.42
CA LEU A 540 -4.65 -18.01 27.00
C LEU A 540 -3.27 -18.12 26.36
N LEU A 541 -2.91 -19.30 25.86
CA LEU A 541 -1.66 -19.52 25.17
C LEU A 541 -1.92 -19.88 23.70
N LEU A 542 -1.22 -19.18 22.82
CA LEU A 542 -1.25 -19.39 21.39
C LEU A 542 0.13 -19.87 20.94
N ASP A 543 0.21 -21.08 20.38
CA ASP A 543 1.48 -21.67 19.92
C ASP A 543 1.51 -21.79 18.38
N PRO A 544 2.14 -20.86 17.66
CA PRO A 544 2.21 -20.91 16.20
C PRO A 544 3.01 -22.12 15.69
N ALA A 545 3.86 -22.76 16.49
CA ALA A 545 4.61 -23.94 16.05
C ALA A 545 3.71 -25.18 15.94
N LYS A 546 2.71 -25.30 16.83
CA LYS A 546 1.77 -26.43 16.87
C LYS A 546 0.59 -26.32 15.90
N ALA A 547 0.34 -25.15 15.32
CA ALA A 547 -0.74 -24.96 14.35
C ALA A 547 -0.28 -25.35 12.94
N SER A 548 -1.02 -26.17 12.18
CA SER A 548 -0.82 -26.25 10.72
C SER A 548 -1.55 -25.09 10.00
N TYR A 549 -1.23 -24.82 8.72
CA TYR A 549 -1.99 -23.83 7.93
C TYR A 549 -3.47 -24.24 7.79
N LEU A 550 -3.75 -25.55 7.68
CA LEU A 550 -5.11 -26.08 7.67
C LEU A 550 -5.81 -25.85 9.01
N ASP A 551 -5.10 -26.03 10.12
CA ASP A 551 -5.65 -25.76 11.46
C ASP A 551 -6.04 -24.29 11.65
N LEU A 552 -5.25 -23.36 11.11
CA LEU A 552 -5.57 -21.93 11.14
C LEU A 552 -6.83 -21.61 10.32
N ILE A 553 -6.98 -22.17 9.11
CA ILE A 553 -8.18 -22.00 8.28
C ILE A 553 -9.39 -22.61 8.98
N LEU A 554 -9.25 -23.84 9.50
CA LEU A 554 -10.32 -24.51 10.23
C LEU A 554 -10.71 -23.72 11.49
N PHE A 555 -9.78 -23.04 12.15
CA PHE A 555 -10.04 -22.21 13.33
C PHE A 555 -10.88 -20.99 12.98
N LEU A 556 -10.63 -20.39 11.81
CA LEU A 556 -11.44 -19.29 11.33
C LEU A 556 -12.89 -19.71 11.04
N VAL A 557 -13.10 -20.95 10.58
CA VAL A 557 -14.43 -21.45 10.17
C VAL A 557 -15.19 -22.07 11.34
N SER A 558 -14.56 -22.88 12.20
CA SER A 558 -15.20 -23.59 13.31
C SER A 558 -15.02 -22.91 14.67
N SER A 559 -16.11 -22.76 15.43
CA SER A 559 -16.11 -22.20 16.79
C SER A 559 -15.66 -23.20 17.86
N ASN A 560 -15.34 -24.44 17.48
CA ASN A 560 -14.80 -25.42 18.41
C ASN A 560 -13.31 -25.17 18.67
N ILE A 561 -13.00 -24.77 19.91
CA ILE A 561 -11.66 -24.39 20.37
C ILE A 561 -10.97 -25.56 21.09
N LYS A 562 -11.73 -26.45 21.76
CA LYS A 562 -11.21 -27.53 22.61
C LYS A 562 -10.39 -28.58 21.85
N SER A 563 -10.60 -28.73 20.55
CA SER A 563 -9.92 -29.75 19.73
C SER A 563 -8.61 -29.28 19.10
N ARG A 564 -8.06 -28.13 19.49
CA ARG A 564 -6.92 -27.50 18.81
C ARG A 564 -5.69 -27.44 19.71
N GLY A 565 -4.71 -28.30 19.43
CA GLY A 565 -3.47 -28.43 20.23
C GLY A 565 -2.55 -27.20 20.25
N PHE A 566 -2.85 -26.15 19.47
CA PHE A 566 -2.11 -24.88 19.47
C PHE A 566 -2.75 -23.78 20.33
N ILE A 567 -3.90 -24.06 20.97
CA ILE A 567 -4.57 -23.15 21.91
C ILE A 567 -4.65 -23.85 23.26
N GLU A 568 -4.08 -23.23 24.29
CA GLU A 568 -4.22 -23.69 25.68
C GLU A 568 -5.02 -22.65 26.47
N CYS A 569 -6.15 -23.07 27.04
CA CYS A 569 -7.06 -22.19 27.79
C CYS A 569 -7.78 -22.97 28.88
N HIS A 570 -7.90 -22.41 30.09
CA HIS A 570 -8.44 -23.11 31.27
C HIS A 570 -9.99 -23.06 31.33
N GLU A 571 -10.64 -22.06 30.72
CA GLU A 571 -12.10 -21.91 30.68
C GLU A 571 -12.66 -21.70 29.26
N GLU A 572 -13.93 -22.04 29.02
CA GLU A 572 -14.63 -21.71 27.77
C GLU A 572 -14.81 -20.19 27.65
N HIS A 573 -13.84 -19.51 27.04
CA HIS A 573 -14.00 -18.11 26.65
C HIS A 573 -15.10 -17.99 25.59
N SER A 574 -16.31 -17.64 26.03
CA SER A 574 -17.46 -17.29 25.17
C SER A 574 -17.10 -16.24 24.11
N THR A 575 -16.09 -15.42 24.37
CA THR A 575 -15.57 -14.35 23.51
C THR A 575 -14.85 -14.85 22.25
N LEU A 576 -14.23 -16.04 22.25
CA LEU A 576 -13.62 -16.64 21.06
C LEU A 576 -14.62 -17.38 20.17
N ARG A 577 -15.91 -17.42 20.51
CA ARG A 577 -16.96 -17.97 19.64
C ARG A 577 -17.27 -17.06 18.45
N HIS A 578 -17.06 -15.75 18.58
CA HIS A 578 -17.33 -14.77 17.52
C HIS A 578 -16.27 -14.81 16.42
N PHE A 579 -16.71 -14.68 15.15
CA PHE A 579 -15.81 -14.68 13.99
C PHE A 579 -14.73 -13.60 14.06
N ASN A 580 -15.09 -12.37 14.45
CA ASN A 580 -14.13 -11.26 14.54
C ASN A 580 -12.98 -11.57 15.50
N SER A 581 -13.27 -12.23 16.62
CA SER A 581 -12.28 -12.67 17.61
C SER A 581 -11.33 -13.72 17.02
N ARG A 582 -11.89 -14.73 16.36
CA ARG A 582 -11.12 -15.79 15.71
C ARG A 582 -10.28 -15.25 14.56
N PHE A 583 -10.78 -14.25 13.83
CA PHE A 583 -10.05 -13.59 12.76
C PHE A 583 -8.81 -12.85 13.28
N ILE A 584 -8.91 -12.13 14.40
CA ILE A 584 -7.75 -11.43 14.99
C ILE A 584 -6.68 -12.42 15.45
N VAL A 585 -7.08 -13.48 16.16
CA VAL A 585 -6.16 -14.54 16.60
C VAL A 585 -5.54 -15.26 15.40
N PHE A 586 -6.33 -15.54 14.36
CA PHE A 586 -5.86 -16.11 13.10
C PHE A 586 -4.78 -15.23 12.45
N ILE A 587 -5.01 -13.91 12.36
CA ILE A 587 -4.04 -12.98 11.78
C ILE A 587 -2.76 -12.94 12.61
N SER A 588 -2.86 -12.85 13.95
CA SER A 588 -1.69 -12.88 14.83
C SER A 588 -0.87 -14.17 14.61
N LEU A 589 -1.50 -15.34 14.65
CA LEU A 589 -0.82 -16.63 14.43
C LEU A 589 -0.21 -16.76 13.03
N LEU A 590 -0.90 -16.26 12.00
CA LEU A 590 -0.41 -16.26 10.63
C LEU A 590 0.83 -15.36 10.48
N VAL A 591 0.79 -14.15 11.04
CA VAL A 591 1.93 -13.22 11.04
C VAL A 591 3.11 -13.82 11.80
N GLN A 592 2.90 -14.40 12.99
CA GLN A 592 3.95 -15.09 13.75
C GLN A 592 4.57 -16.22 12.93
N LYS A 593 3.77 -17.06 12.25
CA LYS A 593 4.28 -18.11 11.36
C LYS A 593 5.12 -17.57 10.21
N ILE A 594 4.68 -16.48 9.57
CA ILE A 594 5.42 -15.84 8.48
C ILE A 594 6.76 -15.30 9.01
N LEU A 595 6.76 -14.59 10.14
CA LEU A 595 7.98 -14.07 10.77
C LEU A 595 8.96 -15.19 11.11
N LEU A 596 8.47 -16.28 11.71
CA LEU A 596 9.31 -17.44 12.05
C LEU A 596 9.87 -18.16 10.81
N LEU A 597 9.11 -18.20 9.71
CA LEU A 597 9.58 -18.73 8.42
C LEU A 597 10.73 -17.89 7.86
N PHE A 598 10.64 -16.56 7.96
CA PHE A 598 11.65 -15.63 7.46
C PHE A 598 12.74 -15.27 8.47
N ARG A 599 12.79 -15.91 9.66
CA ARG A 599 13.70 -15.54 10.75
C ARG A 599 15.18 -15.47 10.33
N LYS A 600 15.68 -16.50 9.64
CA LYS A 600 17.09 -16.58 9.20
C LYS A 600 17.37 -15.56 8.08
N PRO A 601 16.54 -15.48 7.02
CA PRO A 601 16.66 -14.43 6.01
C PRO A 601 16.66 -13.01 6.60
N MET A 602 15.73 -12.69 7.50
CA MET A 602 15.64 -11.37 8.12
C MET A 602 16.92 -11.03 8.88
N ALA A 603 17.43 -11.95 9.72
CA ALA A 603 18.67 -11.73 10.45
C ALA A 603 19.88 -11.53 9.51
N ILE A 604 19.98 -12.29 8.41
CA ILE A 604 21.05 -12.13 7.41
C ILE A 604 20.95 -10.75 6.73
N ILE A 605 19.74 -10.34 6.32
CA ILE A 605 19.50 -9.04 5.68
C ILE A 605 19.83 -7.91 6.64
N GLY A 606 19.37 -7.99 7.89
CA GLY A 606 19.67 -7.00 8.93
C GLY A 606 21.17 -6.86 9.15
N ASN A 607 21.88 -7.98 9.31
CA ASN A 607 23.33 -7.99 9.47
C ASN A 607 24.07 -7.39 8.27
N ALA A 608 23.66 -7.71 7.04
CA ALA A 608 24.25 -7.16 5.83
C ALA A 608 23.96 -5.65 5.70
N LEU A 609 22.74 -5.22 6.03
CA LEU A 609 22.34 -3.83 6.00
C LEU A 609 23.15 -3.00 7.01
N GLU A 610 23.29 -3.45 8.26
CA GLU A 610 24.10 -2.76 9.27
C GLU A 610 25.57 -2.66 8.86
N MET A 611 26.15 -3.75 8.34
CA MET A 611 27.52 -3.72 7.84
C MET A 611 27.67 -2.72 6.69
N TRP A 612 26.72 -2.67 5.77
CA TRP A 612 26.74 -1.74 4.66
C TRP A 612 26.56 -0.29 5.11
N LEU A 613 25.62 -0.01 6.01
CA LEU A 613 25.40 1.33 6.58
C LEU A 613 26.66 1.83 7.30
N ASN A 614 27.28 1.00 8.14
CA ASN A 614 28.51 1.38 8.83
C ASN A 614 29.72 1.51 7.89
N LEU A 615 29.80 0.69 6.84
CA LEU A 615 30.81 0.84 5.79
C LEU A 615 30.69 2.21 5.10
N LEU A 616 29.46 2.66 4.83
CA LEU A 616 29.23 4.01 4.29
C LEU A 616 29.65 5.08 5.29
N LEU A 617 29.24 4.95 6.56
CA LEU A 617 29.55 5.94 7.61
C LEU A 617 31.06 6.10 7.81
N CYS A 618 31.81 5.01 8.03
CA CYS A 618 33.24 5.08 8.33
C CYS A 618 34.08 5.57 7.13
N ASN A 619 33.53 5.53 5.91
CA ASN A 619 34.18 6.05 4.70
C ASN A 619 33.64 7.42 4.24
N GLY A 620 32.77 8.06 5.02
CA GLY A 620 32.27 9.40 4.74
C GLY A 620 31.19 9.48 3.64
N GLY A 621 30.43 8.39 3.47
CA GLY A 621 29.30 8.26 2.55
C GLY A 621 29.64 7.56 1.23
N LEU A 622 28.60 7.22 0.46
CA LEU A 622 28.71 6.44 -0.78
C LEU A 622 29.68 7.05 -1.79
N PHE A 623 29.60 8.37 -2.00
CA PHE A 623 30.47 9.06 -2.96
C PHE A 623 31.95 9.02 -2.56
N LYS A 624 32.26 9.24 -1.27
CA LYS A 624 33.65 9.18 -0.78
C LYS A 624 34.17 7.74 -0.76
N LEU A 625 33.33 6.76 -0.44
CA LEU A 625 33.69 5.35 -0.56
C LEU A 625 34.09 4.98 -2.00
N LEU A 626 33.26 5.33 -2.99
CA LEU A 626 33.57 5.10 -4.40
C LEU A 626 34.84 5.83 -4.84
N LEU A 627 35.03 7.08 -4.39
CA LEU A 627 36.23 7.84 -4.66
C LEU A 627 37.49 7.23 -4.04
N ASN A 628 37.39 6.70 -2.82
CA ASN A 628 38.50 6.01 -2.14
C ASN A 628 38.88 4.72 -2.87
N ILE A 629 37.90 3.94 -3.31
CA ILE A 629 38.12 2.73 -4.14
C ILE A 629 38.82 3.09 -5.45
N LEU A 630 38.33 4.10 -6.17
CA LEU A 630 38.93 4.55 -7.43
C LEU A 630 40.36 5.10 -7.25
N LYS A 631 40.64 5.73 -6.11
CA LYS A 631 41.97 6.27 -5.77
C LYS A 631 42.91 5.22 -5.15
N GLY A 632 42.49 3.95 -5.05
CA GLY A 632 43.28 2.89 -4.41
C GLY A 632 43.58 3.15 -2.92
N LYS A 633 42.78 3.98 -2.25
CA LYS A 633 42.92 4.24 -0.81
C LYS A 633 42.35 3.07 -0.01
N VAL A 634 42.94 2.79 1.14
CA VAL A 634 42.45 1.77 2.07
C VAL A 634 41.02 2.13 2.50
N VAL A 635 40.08 1.22 2.21
CA VAL A 635 38.69 1.31 2.64
C VAL A 635 38.63 0.90 4.11
N LYS A 636 38.11 1.76 4.98
CA LYS A 636 37.90 1.41 6.38
C LYS A 636 36.81 0.36 6.47
N THR A 637 37.08 -0.73 7.17
CA THR A 637 36.11 -1.81 7.43
C THR A 637 35.42 -1.58 8.77
N PRO A 638 34.09 -1.69 8.85
CA PRO A 638 33.38 -1.53 10.11
C PRO A 638 33.67 -2.70 11.06
N ASP A 639 33.88 -2.39 12.33
CA ASP A 639 34.06 -3.35 13.43
C ASP A 639 32.84 -3.27 14.36
N ARG A 640 32.10 -4.38 14.49
CA ARG A 640 30.87 -4.46 15.30
C ARG A 640 31.08 -4.22 16.79
N SER A 641 32.30 -4.46 17.29
CA SER A 641 32.64 -4.27 18.70
C SER A 641 33.10 -2.84 19.03
N SER A 642 33.23 -1.98 18.01
CA SER A 642 33.73 -0.62 18.15
C SER A 642 32.65 0.37 18.61
N ALA A 643 33.08 1.39 19.34
CA ALA A 643 32.28 2.56 19.69
C ALA A 643 31.88 3.42 18.47
N GLU A 644 32.43 3.18 17.29
CA GLU A 644 32.01 3.85 16.04
C GLU A 644 30.87 3.10 15.31
N PHE A 645 30.56 1.85 15.70
CA PHE A 645 29.56 1.03 15.02
C PHE A 645 28.15 1.32 15.55
N THR A 646 27.22 1.55 14.62
CA THR A 646 25.84 1.91 14.92
C THR A 646 24.85 0.87 14.39
N SER A 647 23.79 0.60 15.15
CA SER A 647 22.69 -0.27 14.74
C SER A 647 21.88 0.33 13.58
N VAL A 648 20.94 -0.44 13.02
CA VAL A 648 19.94 0.13 12.09
C VAL A 648 19.19 1.31 12.72
N ILE A 649 18.87 1.24 14.01
CA ILE A 649 18.15 2.29 14.74
C ILE A 649 19.02 3.54 14.90
N GLY A 650 20.30 3.38 15.24
CA GLY A 650 21.27 4.48 15.30
C GLY A 650 21.45 5.16 13.95
N ASN A 651 21.44 4.42 12.85
CA ASN A 651 21.51 4.98 11.50
C ASN A 651 20.27 5.80 11.09
N LEU A 652 19.12 5.58 11.72
CA LEU A 652 17.91 6.39 11.50
C LEU A 652 17.99 7.75 12.19
N ASP A 653 18.77 7.86 13.27
CA ASP A 653 19.02 9.13 13.93
C ASP A 653 20.39 9.11 14.62
N LEU A 654 21.41 9.72 13.99
CA LEU A 654 22.79 9.69 14.49
C LEU A 654 23.04 10.63 15.68
N ARG A 655 22.05 11.43 16.11
CA ARG A 655 22.25 12.42 17.19
C ARG A 655 22.38 11.72 18.54
N VAL A 656 23.45 12.01 19.28
CA VAL A 656 23.68 11.47 20.64
C VAL A 656 23.64 12.55 21.74
N GLU A 657 23.71 13.82 21.35
CA GLU A 657 23.73 14.94 22.31
C GLU A 657 22.38 15.16 23.01
N LEU A 658 22.43 15.45 24.32
CA LEU A 658 21.27 15.89 25.10
C LEU A 658 20.84 17.31 24.69
N ASP A 659 19.56 17.64 24.86
CA ASP A 659 19.05 18.98 24.50
C ASP A 659 19.62 20.07 25.41
N LYS A 660 20.45 20.94 24.83
CA LYS A 660 21.10 22.07 25.53
C LYS A 660 20.11 23.08 26.12
N LYS A 661 18.86 23.10 25.66
CA LYS A 661 17.83 24.03 26.13
C LYS A 661 17.13 23.57 27.41
N SER A 662 17.21 22.29 27.76
CA SER A 662 16.51 21.73 28.93
C SER A 662 17.34 21.90 30.21
N ARG A 663 16.72 22.41 31.28
CA ARG A 663 17.40 22.54 32.58
C ARG A 663 17.29 21.23 33.37
N PRO A 664 18.33 20.80 34.11
CA PRO A 664 18.31 19.55 34.89
C PRO A 664 17.13 19.39 35.87
N SER A 665 16.63 20.50 36.41
CA SER A 665 15.50 20.51 37.34
C SER A 665 14.13 20.36 36.65
N GLU A 666 14.06 20.49 35.33
CA GLU A 666 12.82 20.41 34.56
C GLU A 666 12.47 18.96 34.24
N GLU A 667 11.18 18.65 34.26
CA GLU A 667 10.64 17.35 33.80
C GLU A 667 11.06 17.03 32.37
N LYS A 668 11.16 18.06 31.52
CA LYS A 668 11.60 17.95 30.12
C LYS A 668 13.02 17.37 30.01
N TYR A 669 13.92 17.66 30.96
CA TYR A 669 15.26 17.07 30.99
C TYR A 669 15.19 15.57 31.26
N LYS A 670 14.41 15.13 32.26
CA LYS A 670 14.25 13.69 32.57
C LYS A 670 13.63 12.92 31.41
N ALA A 671 12.64 13.50 30.72
CA ALA A 671 12.04 12.89 29.53
C ALA A 671 13.05 12.80 28.37
N SER A 672 13.84 13.86 28.14
CA SER A 672 14.88 13.86 27.10
C SER A 672 16.01 12.87 27.41
N LEU A 673 16.51 12.84 28.65
CA LEU A 673 17.53 11.87 29.10
C LEU A 673 17.02 10.43 28.95
N SER A 674 15.78 10.18 29.38
CA SER A 674 15.15 8.86 29.26
C SER A 674 14.98 8.44 27.80
N TRP A 675 14.55 9.35 26.92
CA TRP A 675 14.46 9.09 25.49
C TRP A 675 15.82 8.72 24.88
N MET A 676 16.84 9.54 25.16
CA MET A 676 18.17 9.32 24.62
C MET A 676 18.76 8.01 25.13
N ALA A 677 18.49 7.64 26.39
CA ALA A 677 18.86 6.33 26.94
C ALA A 677 18.09 5.18 26.27
N ALA A 678 16.77 5.29 26.11
CA ALA A 678 15.94 4.29 25.43
C ALA A 678 16.37 4.04 23.97
N LYS A 679 16.80 5.11 23.28
CA LYS A 679 17.39 5.03 21.94
C LYS A 679 18.76 4.36 21.97
N LEU A 680 19.62 4.72 22.92
CA LEU A 680 20.98 4.19 23.04
C LEU A 680 21.00 2.69 23.38
N ALA A 681 19.94 2.18 24.03
CA ALA A 681 19.79 0.76 24.38
C ALA A 681 19.83 -0.19 23.15
N TYR A 682 19.62 0.32 21.94
CA TYR A 682 19.74 -0.46 20.71
C TYR A 682 21.19 -0.70 20.27
N GLU A 683 22.12 0.14 20.72
CA GLU A 683 23.52 0.14 20.31
C GLU A 683 24.36 -0.90 21.06
N ASN A 684 25.58 -1.15 20.57
CA ASN A 684 26.50 -2.07 21.24
C ASN A 684 27.12 -1.44 22.51
N GLY A 685 27.62 -2.27 23.42
CA GLY A 685 28.15 -1.83 24.72
C GLY A 685 29.26 -0.78 24.64
N ALA A 686 30.18 -0.88 23.67
CA ALA A 686 31.27 0.09 23.50
C ALA A 686 30.76 1.47 23.05
N PHE A 687 29.78 1.49 22.14
CA PHE A 687 29.11 2.73 21.71
C PHE A 687 28.36 3.38 22.87
N VAL A 688 27.64 2.58 23.66
CA VAL A 688 26.89 3.04 24.82
C VAL A 688 27.84 3.65 25.86
N GLU A 689 28.91 2.92 26.21
CA GLU A 689 29.89 3.37 27.19
C GLU A 689 30.57 4.68 26.79
N SER A 690 31.05 4.77 25.55
CA SER A 690 31.68 5.99 25.02
C SER A 690 30.69 7.16 24.98
N THR A 691 29.44 6.94 24.57
CA THR A 691 28.42 8.01 24.57
C THR A 691 28.16 8.52 25.99
N VAL A 692 27.98 7.62 26.97
CA VAL A 692 27.71 8.00 28.37
C VAL A 692 28.91 8.73 28.98
N LYS A 693 30.13 8.23 28.77
CA LYS A 693 31.35 8.81 29.36
C LYS A 693 31.81 10.08 28.65
N ASP A 694 31.88 10.06 27.32
CA ASP A 694 32.58 11.09 26.54
C ASP A 694 31.63 12.19 26.04
N HIS A 695 30.37 11.86 25.73
CA HIS A 695 29.38 12.84 25.25
C HIS A 695 28.51 13.38 26.39
N TRP A 696 28.05 12.51 27.29
CA TRP A 696 27.18 12.92 28.39
C TRP A 696 27.94 13.35 29.65
N ASN A 697 29.23 12.97 29.77
CA ASN A 697 30.06 13.16 30.97
C ASN A 697 29.38 12.56 32.22
N MET A 698 28.90 11.33 32.10
CA MET A 698 28.18 10.59 33.13
C MET A 698 28.91 9.28 33.47
N THR A 699 28.58 8.68 34.61
CA THR A 699 29.20 7.40 35.01
C THR A 699 28.43 6.23 34.42
N PHE A 700 29.07 5.49 33.51
CA PHE A 700 28.55 4.22 33.01
C PHE A 700 28.73 3.11 34.05
N LEU A 701 27.69 2.32 34.29
CA LEU A 701 27.69 1.26 35.32
C LEU A 701 27.74 -0.15 34.72
N GLY A 702 27.13 -0.35 33.56
CA GLY A 702 27.22 -1.63 32.85
C GLY A 702 26.21 -1.76 31.73
N PHE A 703 26.49 -2.72 30.84
CA PHE A 703 25.64 -3.18 29.76
C PHE A 703 25.46 -4.70 29.94
N PHE A 704 24.23 -5.18 29.86
CA PHE A 704 23.84 -6.50 30.31
C PHE A 704 22.97 -7.21 29.28
N ASP A 705 23.29 -8.47 29.03
CA ASP A 705 22.53 -9.40 28.20
C ASP A 705 21.89 -10.44 29.12
N PHE A 706 20.55 -10.53 29.08
CA PHE A 706 19.77 -11.35 29.99
C PHE A 706 19.13 -12.54 29.28
N TRP A 707 19.17 -13.67 29.98
CA TRP A 707 18.65 -14.96 29.57
C TRP A 707 17.12 -15.01 29.53
N ASN A 708 16.59 -15.82 28.62
CA ASN A 708 15.17 -16.09 28.46
C ASN A 708 14.93 -17.59 28.22
N ASP A 709 14.47 -18.31 29.23
CA ASP A 709 14.23 -19.76 29.21
C ASP A 709 13.34 -20.23 28.06
N HIS A 710 12.42 -19.37 27.64
CA HIS A 710 11.45 -19.73 26.63
C HIS A 710 11.97 -19.56 25.20
N GLN A 711 13.08 -18.85 25.02
CA GLN A 711 13.79 -18.72 23.75
C GLN A 711 15.13 -19.47 23.75
N ASN A 712 15.63 -19.87 24.93
CA ASN A 712 16.91 -20.53 25.12
C ASN A 712 18.08 -19.70 24.57
N LEU A 713 18.02 -18.37 24.76
CA LEU A 713 19.04 -17.41 24.34
C LEU A 713 18.95 -16.10 25.14
N ALA A 714 20.07 -15.37 25.24
CA ALA A 714 20.11 -14.03 25.81
C ALA A 714 19.45 -13.03 24.85
N SER A 715 18.19 -12.68 25.12
CA SER A 715 17.33 -11.93 24.19
C SER A 715 17.01 -10.52 24.68
N THR A 716 17.13 -10.28 25.99
CA THR A 716 16.80 -9.00 26.61
C THR A 716 18.06 -8.26 26.96
N HIS A 717 18.15 -7.00 26.56
CA HIS A 717 19.33 -6.18 26.80
C HIS A 717 18.93 -4.96 27.62
N ALA A 718 19.77 -4.57 28.58
CA ALA A 718 19.63 -3.31 29.28
C ALA A 718 21.00 -2.72 29.63
N PHE A 719 21.02 -1.42 29.88
CA PHE A 719 22.21 -0.78 30.44
C PHE A 719 21.83 0.19 31.54
N MET A 720 22.81 0.49 32.40
CA MET A 720 22.64 1.37 33.54
C MET A 720 23.75 2.43 33.60
N PHE A 721 23.38 3.64 33.99
CA PHE A 721 24.31 4.75 34.22
C PHE A 721 23.81 5.68 35.32
N GLN A 722 24.70 6.55 35.79
CA GLN A 722 24.45 7.55 36.83
C GLN A 722 24.67 8.97 36.26
N ASP A 723 23.70 9.85 36.45
CA ASP A 723 23.75 11.25 36.01
C ASP A 723 24.64 12.10 36.94
N THR A 724 25.95 11.87 36.90
CA THR A 724 26.91 12.63 37.73
C THR A 724 27.04 14.11 37.35
N LYS A 725 26.48 14.51 36.21
CA LYS A 725 26.55 15.88 35.69
C LYS A 725 25.46 16.78 36.27
N ALA A 726 24.22 16.29 36.28
CA ALA A 726 23.04 17.09 36.62
C ALA A 726 22.43 16.70 37.97
N ASN A 727 22.43 15.41 38.31
CA ASN A 727 21.96 14.92 39.60
C ASN A 727 22.72 13.64 40.00
N PRO A 728 23.80 13.73 40.80
CA PRO A 728 24.64 12.58 41.11
C PRO A 728 23.93 11.50 41.91
N ASN A 729 22.73 11.75 42.42
CA ASN A 729 21.91 10.74 43.07
C ASN A 729 20.95 10.02 42.10
N LEU A 730 20.92 10.37 40.82
CA LEU A 730 20.01 9.79 39.83
C LEU A 730 20.69 8.70 39.00
N TYR A 731 20.07 7.53 38.98
CA TYR A 731 20.44 6.38 38.17
C TYR A 731 19.39 6.14 37.08
N VAL A 732 19.79 5.61 35.94
CA VAL A 732 18.86 5.33 34.83
C VAL A 732 19.08 3.91 34.35
N VAL A 733 17.99 3.15 34.26
CA VAL A 733 17.93 1.82 33.65
C VAL A 733 17.17 1.93 32.34
N ALA A 734 17.81 1.54 31.24
CA ALA A 734 17.18 1.56 29.92
C ALA A 734 17.11 0.15 29.33
N PHE A 735 15.89 -0.33 29.09
CA PHE A 735 15.62 -1.59 28.42
C PHE A 735 15.53 -1.39 26.90
N ARG A 736 16.16 -2.30 26.16
CA ARG A 736 16.13 -2.34 24.70
C ARG A 736 14.78 -2.83 24.18
N GLY A 737 14.34 -2.26 23.05
CA GLY A 737 13.15 -2.72 22.33
C GLY A 737 13.46 -3.69 21.19
N THR A 738 12.44 -3.94 20.36
CA THR A 738 12.52 -4.85 19.21
C THR A 738 13.40 -4.28 18.10
N GLU A 739 14.40 -5.04 17.62
CA GLU A 739 15.16 -4.68 16.42
C GLU A 739 14.34 -4.90 15.15
N PRO A 740 14.49 -4.05 14.11
CA PRO A 740 13.72 -4.17 12.87
C PRO A 740 13.81 -5.55 12.19
N PHE A 741 14.95 -6.24 12.32
CA PHE A 741 15.20 -7.53 11.67
C PHE A 741 15.15 -8.73 12.63
N ASN A 742 14.73 -8.53 13.88
CA ASN A 742 14.54 -9.61 14.85
C ASN A 742 13.11 -10.17 14.78
N ALA A 743 12.94 -11.25 14.02
CA ALA A 743 11.65 -11.91 13.83
C ALA A 743 11.03 -12.42 15.15
N TYR A 744 11.83 -12.82 16.14
CA TYR A 744 11.32 -13.26 17.46
C TYR A 744 10.75 -12.09 18.26
N GLY A 745 11.41 -10.93 18.22
CA GLY A 745 10.90 -9.70 18.84
C GLY A 745 9.56 -9.29 18.24
N TRP A 746 9.47 -9.22 16.90
CA TRP A 746 8.20 -8.91 16.22
C TRP A 746 7.11 -9.95 16.49
N ALA A 747 7.45 -11.24 16.54
CA ALA A 747 6.49 -12.30 16.87
C ALA A 747 5.96 -12.16 18.30
N THR A 748 6.82 -11.72 19.22
CA THR A 748 6.46 -11.41 20.61
C THR A 748 5.52 -10.21 20.68
N ASP A 749 5.78 -9.14 19.92
CA ASP A 749 4.96 -7.91 19.94
C ASP A 749 3.54 -8.12 19.37
N VAL A 750 3.36 -9.10 18.48
CA VAL A 750 2.04 -9.46 17.92
C VAL A 750 1.42 -10.67 18.60
N ASP A 751 2.08 -11.27 19.60
CA ASP A 751 1.50 -12.31 20.42
C ASP A 751 0.28 -11.74 21.17
N LEU A 752 -0.74 -12.57 21.33
CA LEU A 752 -1.97 -12.20 22.04
C LEU A 752 -2.13 -13.01 23.33
N SER A 753 -1.16 -13.86 23.63
CA SER A 753 -1.14 -14.74 24.80
C SER A 753 -0.99 -13.96 26.10
N TRP A 754 -1.64 -14.43 27.16
CA TRP A 754 -1.61 -13.79 28.48
C TRP A 754 -1.70 -14.80 29.64
N TYR A 755 -1.25 -14.35 30.81
CA TYR A 755 -1.51 -14.98 32.11
C TYR A 755 -2.37 -14.05 32.97
N LYS A 756 -3.38 -14.60 33.66
CA LYS A 756 -4.21 -13.85 34.61
C LYS A 756 -3.82 -14.14 36.04
N PHE A 757 -3.49 -13.09 36.78
CA PHE A 757 -3.10 -13.13 38.19
C PHE A 757 -4.22 -12.61 39.08
N LYS A 758 -4.41 -13.25 40.24
CA LYS A 758 -5.46 -12.88 41.21
C LYS A 758 -5.20 -11.47 41.76
N GLY A 759 -6.15 -10.55 41.56
CA GLY A 759 -6.05 -9.18 42.08
C GLY A 759 -4.98 -8.31 41.40
N ILE A 760 -4.44 -8.79 40.27
CA ILE A 760 -3.49 -8.05 39.44
C ILE A 760 -4.03 -7.96 38.00
N GLY A 761 -4.75 -8.96 37.49
CA GLY A 761 -5.29 -8.94 36.13
C GLY A 761 -4.48 -9.73 35.11
N GLN A 762 -4.78 -9.53 33.83
CA GLN A 762 -4.13 -10.19 32.69
C GLN A 762 -2.89 -9.43 32.26
N ILE A 763 -1.79 -10.15 32.04
CA ILE A 763 -0.51 -9.59 31.60
C ILE A 763 -0.02 -10.32 30.35
N HIS A 764 0.50 -9.57 29.40
CA HIS A 764 1.03 -10.09 28.14
C HIS A 764 2.19 -11.06 28.37
N ARG A 765 2.01 -12.32 27.97
CA ARG A 765 2.94 -13.41 28.25
C ARG A 765 4.33 -13.16 27.68
N GLY A 766 4.41 -12.71 26.43
CA GLY A 766 5.68 -12.49 25.74
C GLY A 766 6.59 -11.51 26.48
N PHE A 767 6.01 -10.46 27.06
CA PHE A 767 6.76 -9.43 27.79
C PHE A 767 7.25 -9.95 29.14
N MET A 768 6.44 -10.78 29.82
CA MET A 768 6.86 -11.44 31.06
C MET A 768 8.06 -12.36 30.85
N LYS A 769 8.04 -13.16 29.77
CA LYS A 769 9.15 -14.03 29.41
C LYS A 769 10.44 -13.26 29.15
N ALA A 770 10.34 -12.17 28.39
CA ALA A 770 11.47 -11.31 28.11
C ALA A 770 12.04 -10.65 29.37
N LEU A 771 11.21 -10.34 30.37
CA LEU A 771 11.68 -9.75 31.63
C LEU A 771 12.29 -10.76 32.61
N GLY A 772 12.02 -12.05 32.46
CA GLY A 772 12.58 -13.11 33.31
C GLY A 772 11.56 -14.00 34.03
N LEU A 773 10.35 -14.15 33.48
CA LEU A 773 9.45 -15.23 33.88
C LEU A 773 10.12 -16.59 33.57
N GLN A 774 10.21 -17.45 34.58
CA GLN A 774 10.84 -18.77 34.48
C GLN A 774 9.80 -19.86 34.16
N SER A 775 10.27 -21.03 33.74
CA SER A 775 9.38 -22.16 33.41
C SER A 775 8.59 -22.70 34.61
N ASN A 776 9.14 -22.57 35.82
CA ASN A 776 8.53 -22.97 37.09
C ASN A 776 7.69 -21.85 37.77
N GLY A 777 7.61 -20.65 37.18
CA GLY A 777 6.81 -19.53 37.70
C GLY A 777 7.60 -18.22 37.77
N TRP A 778 7.12 -17.28 38.60
CA TRP A 778 7.81 -16.01 38.87
C TRP A 778 7.99 -15.83 40.38
N PRO A 779 8.90 -16.61 41.01
CA PRO A 779 9.11 -16.55 42.45
C PRO A 779 9.75 -15.21 42.87
N LYS A 780 9.58 -14.81 44.13
CA LYS A 780 10.18 -13.56 44.62
C LYS A 780 11.71 -13.58 44.54
N GLU A 781 12.34 -14.72 44.82
CA GLU A 781 13.77 -14.96 44.66
C GLU A 781 13.95 -16.21 43.78
N ILE A 782 15.07 -16.30 43.05
CA ILE A 782 15.33 -17.45 42.15
C ILE A 782 15.50 -18.71 43.00
N ILE A 783 14.73 -19.75 42.68
CA ILE A 783 14.85 -21.08 43.29
C ILE A 783 15.80 -21.87 42.39
N GLU A 784 17.07 -22.00 42.80
CA GLU A 784 18.18 -22.70 42.12
C GLU A 784 18.21 -22.53 40.58
N PRO A 785 19.05 -21.65 40.02
CA PRO A 785 19.12 -21.51 38.56
C PRO A 785 19.59 -22.81 37.90
N ASP A 786 18.89 -23.26 36.85
CA ASP A 786 19.26 -24.45 36.05
C ASP A 786 20.72 -24.36 35.52
N ASP A 787 21.21 -23.14 35.31
CA ASP A 787 22.59 -22.81 34.97
C ASP A 787 23.00 -21.52 35.72
N PRO A 788 24.10 -21.50 36.49
CA PRO A 788 24.56 -20.31 37.19
C PRO A 788 24.90 -19.12 36.29
N ASP A 789 25.12 -19.33 34.98
CA ASP A 789 25.36 -18.25 34.01
C ASP A 789 24.06 -17.60 33.49
N HIS A 790 22.87 -18.13 33.84
CA HIS A 790 21.58 -17.58 33.43
C HIS A 790 21.19 -16.35 34.27
N LEU A 791 21.53 -15.17 33.75
CA LEU A 791 21.14 -13.88 34.31
C LEU A 791 19.75 -13.46 33.85
N TYR A 792 18.78 -13.34 34.76
CA TYR A 792 17.41 -12.92 34.43
C TYR A 792 17.21 -11.41 34.65
N ALA A 793 16.63 -10.73 33.66
CA ALA A 793 16.58 -9.27 33.62
C ALA A 793 15.96 -8.63 34.88
N TYR A 794 14.83 -9.12 35.37
CA TYR A 794 14.19 -8.61 36.58
C TYR A 794 15.07 -8.76 37.82
N TYR A 795 15.59 -9.96 38.07
CA TYR A 795 16.29 -10.29 39.30
C TYR A 795 17.62 -9.55 39.39
N GLU A 796 18.41 -9.57 38.32
CA GLU A 796 19.70 -8.88 38.26
C GLU A 796 19.54 -7.37 38.35
N THR A 797 18.60 -6.79 37.59
CA THR A 797 18.32 -5.34 37.65
C THR A 797 17.86 -4.94 39.05
N ARG A 798 16.99 -5.72 39.68
CA ARG A 798 16.53 -5.47 41.05
C ARG A 798 17.69 -5.54 42.04
N GLN A 799 18.57 -6.55 41.92
CA GLN A 799 19.67 -6.74 42.85
C GLN A 799 20.71 -5.62 42.72
N MET A 800 21.09 -5.25 41.49
CA MET A 800 21.95 -4.10 41.24
C MET A 800 21.40 -2.80 41.85
N LEU A 801 20.09 -2.57 41.71
CA LEU A 801 19.44 -1.41 42.33
C LEU A 801 19.46 -1.52 43.87
N ARG A 802 19.14 -2.67 44.47
CA ARG A 802 19.26 -2.88 45.93
C ARG A 802 20.66 -2.53 46.42
N ASP A 803 21.69 -2.96 45.69
CA ASP A 803 23.09 -2.72 46.06
C ASP A 803 23.47 -1.24 45.95
N ILE A 804 23.01 -0.53 44.91
CA ILE A 804 23.22 0.91 44.74
C ILE A 804 22.52 1.70 45.84
N LEU A 805 21.23 1.40 46.09
CA LEU A 805 20.42 2.15 47.05
C LEU A 805 20.79 1.87 48.50
N SER A 806 21.34 0.69 48.80
CA SER A 806 21.88 0.39 50.15
C SER A 806 23.14 1.21 50.46
N LYS A 807 23.96 1.50 49.44
CA LYS A 807 25.18 2.31 49.57
C LYS A 807 24.91 3.81 49.62
N ASN A 808 23.83 4.28 48.99
CA ASN A 808 23.46 5.70 48.97
C ASN A 808 21.96 5.89 49.30
N LYS A 809 21.69 6.46 50.48
CA LYS A 809 20.34 6.73 50.98
C LYS A 809 19.61 7.88 50.30
N ASP A 810 20.25 8.64 49.42
CA ASP A 810 19.60 9.66 48.60
C ASP A 810 19.46 9.23 47.14
N ALA A 811 20.04 8.09 46.74
CA ALA A 811 19.98 7.57 45.38
C ALA A 811 18.54 7.28 44.95
N LYS A 812 18.19 7.73 43.75
CA LYS A 812 16.91 7.46 43.08
C LYS A 812 17.18 6.92 41.69
N PHE A 813 16.20 6.26 41.10
CA PHE A 813 16.36 5.73 39.75
C PHE A 813 15.17 6.01 38.83
N ILE A 814 15.43 6.04 37.53
CA ILE A 814 14.45 6.05 36.45
C ILE A 814 14.52 4.74 35.69
N VAL A 815 13.37 4.25 35.24
CA VAL A 815 13.30 3.13 34.30
C VAL A 815 12.71 3.62 32.98
N THR A 816 13.33 3.26 31.87
CA THR A 816 12.89 3.70 30.53
C THR A 816 13.09 2.64 29.46
N GLY A 817 12.45 2.87 28.30
CA GLY A 817 12.60 2.06 27.11
C GLY A 817 11.70 2.51 25.97
N HIS A 818 12.03 2.08 24.77
CA HIS A 818 11.27 2.32 23.53
C HIS A 818 10.67 1.00 23.03
N SER A 819 9.47 1.04 22.44
CA SER A 819 8.81 -0.15 21.89
C SER A 819 8.65 -1.24 22.97
N LEU A 820 9.02 -2.50 22.69
CA LEU A 820 9.10 -3.60 23.68
C LEU A 820 9.85 -3.19 24.96
N GLY A 821 10.93 -2.40 24.87
CA GLY A 821 11.68 -1.94 26.03
C GLY A 821 10.84 -1.05 26.96
N GLY A 822 9.90 -0.28 26.39
CA GLY A 822 8.92 0.49 27.17
C GLY A 822 7.94 -0.42 27.92
N ALA A 823 7.54 -1.54 27.31
CA ALA A 823 6.71 -2.54 27.99
C ALA A 823 7.48 -3.22 29.14
N LEU A 824 8.75 -3.56 28.93
CA LEU A 824 9.63 -4.13 29.97
C LEU A 824 9.84 -3.15 31.12
N ALA A 825 10.01 -1.86 30.83
CA ALA A 825 10.20 -0.82 31.85
C ALA A 825 9.02 -0.74 32.84
N ILE A 826 7.78 -0.70 32.35
CA ILE A 826 6.61 -0.64 33.23
C ILE A 826 6.32 -2.00 33.88
N LEU A 827 6.61 -3.11 33.19
CA LEU A 827 6.44 -4.45 33.74
C LEU A 827 7.44 -4.72 34.87
N PHE A 828 8.67 -4.21 34.79
CA PHE A 828 9.64 -4.25 35.89
C PHE A 828 9.06 -3.64 37.17
N VAL A 829 8.40 -2.50 37.07
CA VAL A 829 7.73 -1.83 38.20
C VAL A 829 6.53 -2.63 38.71
N ALA A 830 5.78 -3.27 37.80
CA ALA A 830 4.69 -4.16 38.19
C ALA A 830 5.19 -5.33 39.05
N VAL A 831 6.31 -5.94 38.66
CA VAL A 831 6.90 -7.08 39.39
C VAL A 831 7.54 -6.62 40.71
N LEU A 832 8.14 -5.43 40.78
CA LEU A 832 8.56 -4.82 42.05
C LEU A 832 7.37 -4.65 43.02
N THR A 833 6.23 -4.19 42.50
CA THR A 833 4.99 -4.04 43.28
C THR A 833 4.46 -5.40 43.73
N MET A 834 4.46 -6.40 42.84
CA MET A 834 4.02 -7.77 43.12
C MET A 834 4.89 -8.45 44.17
N HIS A 835 6.21 -8.25 44.13
CA HIS A 835 7.15 -8.83 45.08
C HIS A 835 7.30 -8.00 46.38
N GLY A 836 6.57 -6.89 46.51
CA GLY A 836 6.56 -6.06 47.72
C GLY A 836 7.88 -5.31 47.97
N GLU A 837 8.57 -4.89 46.91
CA GLU A 837 9.83 -4.14 46.98
C GLU A 837 9.61 -2.65 47.29
N ALA A 838 8.93 -2.36 48.41
CA ALA A 838 8.53 -1.00 48.78
C ALA A 838 9.71 -0.02 48.84
N GLY A 839 10.86 -0.44 49.36
CA GLY A 839 12.06 0.40 49.44
C GLY A 839 12.63 0.83 48.08
N LEU A 840 12.49 0.00 47.04
CA LEU A 840 12.84 0.38 45.67
C LEU A 840 11.76 1.30 45.09
N LEU A 841 10.48 0.99 45.30
CA LEU A 841 9.36 1.77 44.77
C LEU A 841 9.33 3.20 45.33
N GLU A 842 9.66 3.41 46.60
CA GLU A 842 9.77 4.74 47.22
C GLU A 842 10.92 5.59 46.65
N ARG A 843 11.85 4.95 45.95
CA ARG A 843 13.07 5.57 45.39
C ARG A 843 13.07 5.58 43.87
N LEU A 844 11.99 5.10 43.26
CA LEU A 844 11.72 5.20 41.84
C LEU A 844 11.22 6.62 41.53
N GLU A 845 12.08 7.42 40.91
CA GLU A 845 11.79 8.81 40.54
C GLU A 845 10.78 8.90 39.39
N GLY A 846 10.79 7.93 38.47
CA GLY A 846 9.76 7.82 37.45
C GLY A 846 10.04 6.78 36.37
N VAL A 847 9.00 6.53 35.58
CA VAL A 847 8.99 5.62 34.44
C VAL A 847 8.61 6.41 33.19
N TYR A 848 9.51 6.45 32.21
CA TYR A 848 9.32 7.19 30.96
C TYR A 848 9.39 6.22 29.81
N THR A 849 8.30 6.07 29.05
CA THR A 849 8.24 5.10 27.96
C THR A 849 7.88 5.75 26.65
N PHE A 850 8.36 5.18 25.56
CA PHE A 850 8.24 5.75 24.21
C PHE A 850 7.74 4.67 23.26
N GLY A 851 6.67 4.94 22.51
CA GLY A 851 6.15 3.96 21.55
C GLY A 851 5.72 2.64 22.21
N GLN A 852 5.40 2.66 23.51
CA GLN A 852 5.15 1.48 24.32
C GLN A 852 3.85 0.76 23.89
N PRO A 853 3.86 -0.56 23.64
CA PRO A 853 2.65 -1.35 23.43
C PRO A 853 1.87 -1.60 24.73
N ARG A 854 0.60 -2.00 24.63
CA ARG A 854 -0.25 -2.31 25.79
C ARG A 854 0.26 -3.57 26.50
N VAL A 855 0.33 -3.53 27.83
CA VAL A 855 1.00 -4.58 28.64
C VAL A 855 0.03 -5.53 29.31
N GLY A 856 -1.15 -5.04 29.72
CA GLY A 856 -2.14 -5.84 30.44
C GLY A 856 -3.55 -5.32 30.25
N ASP A 857 -4.50 -5.93 30.96
CA ASP A 857 -5.91 -5.56 30.91
C ASP A 857 -6.29 -4.40 31.84
N GLU A 858 -7.60 -4.11 31.94
CA GLU A 858 -8.13 -3.07 32.83
C GLU A 858 -7.84 -3.36 34.31
N GLU A 859 -7.91 -4.63 34.74
CA GLU A 859 -7.57 -5.02 36.13
C GLU A 859 -6.08 -4.76 36.42
N PHE A 860 -5.20 -5.02 35.45
CA PHE A 860 -3.79 -4.63 35.51
C PHE A 860 -3.58 -3.11 35.53
N ALA A 861 -4.33 -2.36 34.74
CA ALA A 861 -4.31 -0.90 34.75
C ALA A 861 -4.69 -0.33 36.12
N GLU A 862 -5.71 -0.88 36.77
CA GLU A 862 -6.14 -0.50 38.12
C GLU A 862 -5.07 -0.85 39.16
N TYR A 863 -4.58 -2.09 39.16
CA TYR A 863 -3.50 -2.55 40.04
C TYR A 863 -2.26 -1.64 39.97
N MET A 864 -1.83 -1.32 38.75
CA MET A 864 -0.68 -0.43 38.54
C MET A 864 -0.97 0.99 38.98
N SER A 865 -2.15 1.52 38.69
CA SER A 865 -2.55 2.86 39.11
C SER A 865 -2.50 3.01 40.64
N ASP A 866 -2.95 2.00 41.37
CA ASP A 866 -2.91 1.98 42.83
C ASP A 866 -1.48 1.87 43.37
N GLY A 867 -0.66 0.98 42.79
CA GLY A 867 0.75 0.84 43.15
C GLY A 867 1.55 2.13 42.94
N LEU A 868 1.41 2.76 41.77
CA LEU A 868 2.10 4.00 41.44
C LEU A 868 1.66 5.17 42.33
N LYS A 869 0.35 5.30 42.62
CA LYS A 869 -0.16 6.32 43.55
C LYS A 869 0.36 6.12 44.97
N ARG A 870 0.37 4.88 45.47
CA ARG A 870 0.84 4.54 46.82
C ARG A 870 2.28 4.99 47.05
N HIS A 871 3.15 4.81 46.06
CA HIS A 871 4.57 5.16 46.14
C HIS A 871 4.92 6.51 45.48
N LYS A 872 3.90 7.29 45.04
CA LYS A 872 4.07 8.59 44.37
C LYS A 872 5.00 8.54 43.14
N VAL A 873 4.98 7.42 42.42
CA VAL A 873 5.80 7.21 41.23
C VAL A 873 5.19 7.91 40.03
N LYS A 874 6.01 8.66 39.29
CA LYS A 874 5.60 9.30 38.04
C LYS A 874 5.69 8.31 36.88
N TYR A 875 4.65 8.23 36.06
CA TYR A 875 4.64 7.43 34.83
C TYR A 875 4.19 8.31 33.66
N LEU A 876 4.99 8.36 32.59
CA LEU A 876 4.66 9.13 31.38
C LEU A 876 4.91 8.30 30.13
N ARG A 877 3.83 8.06 29.37
CA ARG A 877 3.91 7.42 28.06
C ARG A 877 4.00 8.48 26.97
N HIS A 878 4.96 8.36 26.06
CA HIS A 878 5.12 9.25 24.93
C HIS A 878 4.75 8.53 23.64
N VAL A 879 3.84 9.11 22.86
CA VAL A 879 3.34 8.53 21.61
C VAL A 879 3.40 9.57 20.51
N TYR A 880 4.11 9.27 19.43
CA TYR A 880 4.17 10.14 18.26
C TYR A 880 3.14 9.70 17.20
N CYS A 881 2.23 10.61 16.89
CA CYS A 881 1.32 10.57 15.75
C CYS A 881 0.68 9.19 15.50
N ASN A 882 0.89 8.62 14.31
CA ASN A 882 0.30 7.36 13.87
C ASN A 882 1.17 6.14 14.18
N ASP A 883 2.15 6.24 15.11
CA ASP A 883 3.00 5.11 15.51
C ASP A 883 2.17 3.83 15.73
N ILE A 884 2.48 2.79 14.97
CA ILE A 884 1.73 1.55 14.98
C ILE A 884 1.86 0.78 16.31
N VAL A 885 2.98 0.88 17.02
CA VAL A 885 3.30 -0.01 18.16
C VAL A 885 2.46 0.27 19.41
N PRO A 886 2.23 1.52 19.85
CA PRO A 886 1.32 1.81 20.96
C PRO A 886 -0.09 1.26 20.79
N ARG A 887 -0.49 1.02 19.54
CA ARG A 887 -1.82 0.53 19.18
C ARG A 887 -1.93 -0.99 19.21
N LEU A 888 -0.86 -1.68 19.61
CA LEU A 888 -0.77 -3.13 19.78
C LEU A 888 -0.51 -3.48 21.27
N PRO A 889 -1.03 -4.61 21.76
CA PRO A 889 -2.16 -5.36 21.21
C PRO A 889 -3.45 -4.52 21.15
N PHE A 890 -4.47 -5.02 20.44
CA PHE A 890 -5.72 -4.28 20.23
C PHE A 890 -6.50 -4.04 21.53
N ASP A 891 -6.97 -2.79 21.72
CA ASP A 891 -8.00 -2.48 22.71
C ASP A 891 -9.38 -2.86 22.15
N ASN A 892 -9.78 -4.10 22.39
CA ASN A 892 -11.12 -4.59 22.07
C ASN A 892 -11.73 -5.36 23.25
N LYS A 893 -13.04 -5.61 23.18
CA LYS A 893 -13.79 -6.38 24.20
C LYS A 893 -13.36 -7.86 24.33
N ILE A 894 -12.34 -8.31 23.60
CA ILE A 894 -11.97 -9.73 23.47
C ILE A 894 -10.63 -10.00 24.18
N LEU A 895 -9.64 -9.14 23.95
CA LEU A 895 -8.28 -9.27 24.46
C LEU A 895 -8.00 -8.32 25.64
N PHE A 896 -8.88 -7.33 25.85
CA PHE A 896 -8.91 -6.43 27.00
C PHE A 896 -7.63 -5.64 27.27
N TYR A 897 -6.62 -5.65 26.41
CA TYR A 897 -5.41 -4.86 26.62
C TYR A 897 -5.72 -3.37 26.66
N LYS A 898 -5.21 -2.70 27.68
CA LYS A 898 -5.42 -1.28 27.94
C LYS A 898 -4.11 -0.56 28.17
N HIS A 899 -4.07 0.69 27.72
CA HIS A 899 -3.16 1.64 28.32
C HIS A 899 -3.80 2.21 29.58
N PHE A 900 -2.95 2.73 30.45
CA PHE A 900 -3.38 3.42 31.66
C PHE A 900 -2.52 4.66 31.87
N TRP A 901 -3.01 5.54 32.74
CA TRP A 901 -2.39 6.83 33.04
C TRP A 901 -2.35 7.81 31.85
N GLU A 902 -1.63 8.91 32.01
CA GLU A 902 -1.47 9.98 31.03
C GLU A 902 -0.56 9.58 29.85
N CYS A 903 -1.01 9.94 28.65
CA CYS A 903 -0.29 9.86 27.39
C CYS A 903 0.11 11.25 26.90
N LYS A 904 1.41 11.50 26.76
CA LYS A 904 1.99 12.63 26.05
C LYS A 904 1.98 12.32 24.54
N TYR A 905 0.91 12.74 23.88
CA TYR A 905 0.71 12.54 22.46
C TYR A 905 1.25 13.70 21.64
N TYR A 906 2.09 13.41 20.63
CA TYR A 906 2.64 14.40 19.72
C TYR A 906 1.99 14.29 18.34
N THR A 907 1.49 15.41 17.82
CA THR A 907 0.96 15.46 16.44
C THR A 907 2.09 15.38 15.40
N SER A 908 1.76 15.24 14.12
CA SER A 908 2.74 15.32 13.01
C SER A 908 3.40 16.70 12.86
N TRP A 909 2.98 17.69 13.65
CA TRP A 909 3.61 19.00 13.81
C TRP A 909 4.42 19.13 15.10
N TYR A 910 4.64 18.02 15.82
CA TYR A 910 5.29 17.94 17.14
C TYR A 910 4.61 18.75 18.26
N LYS A 911 3.36 19.18 18.08
CA LYS A 911 2.57 19.78 19.18
C LYS A 911 2.18 18.70 20.19
N GLU A 912 2.46 18.95 21.46
CA GLU A 912 2.13 18.04 22.57
C GLU A 912 0.65 18.16 22.96
N LYS A 913 0.05 17.03 23.33
CA LYS A 913 -1.28 16.93 23.94
C LYS A 913 -1.23 15.88 25.04
N VAL A 914 -1.81 16.20 26.20
CA VAL A 914 -2.01 15.20 27.27
C VAL A 914 -3.38 14.56 27.07
N LEU A 915 -3.40 13.24 26.85
CA LEU A 915 -4.60 12.46 26.59
C LEU A 915 -4.61 11.21 27.49
N ALA A 916 -5.77 10.61 27.75
CA ALA A 916 -5.83 9.30 28.40
C ALA A 916 -5.35 8.18 27.45
N GLU A 917 -5.69 8.30 26.16
CA GLU A 917 -5.41 7.32 25.12
C GLU A 917 -5.12 8.06 23.80
N GLU A 918 -4.19 7.55 22.99
CA GLU A 918 -3.87 8.17 21.70
C GLU A 918 -5.04 8.09 20.70
N PRO A 919 -5.17 9.05 19.77
CA PRO A 919 -6.17 8.98 18.71
C PRO A 919 -6.02 7.69 17.90
N ASN A 920 -7.15 7.12 17.48
CA ASN A 920 -7.17 5.87 16.75
C ASN A 920 -6.45 4.72 17.49
N LYS A 921 -6.94 4.42 18.70
CA LYS A 921 -6.42 3.39 19.61
C LYS A 921 -6.15 2.02 18.97
N ASN A 922 -6.89 1.67 17.91
CA ASN A 922 -6.72 0.43 17.15
C ASN A 922 -6.29 0.74 15.71
N TYR A 923 -5.06 0.35 15.35
CA TYR A 923 -4.48 0.74 14.07
C TYR A 923 -5.32 0.30 12.84
N PHE A 924 -5.93 -0.87 12.84
CA PHE A 924 -6.58 -1.45 11.64
C PHE A 924 -8.02 -0.95 11.35
N SER A 925 -8.38 0.26 11.78
CA SER A 925 -9.67 0.87 11.43
C SER A 925 -9.72 1.29 9.96
N LEU A 926 -10.64 0.68 9.18
CA LEU A 926 -10.84 0.97 7.74
C LEU A 926 -11.21 2.43 7.47
N LEU A 927 -12.02 3.04 8.34
CA LEU A 927 -12.44 4.45 8.21
C LEU A 927 -11.26 5.43 8.33
N LEU A 928 -10.18 5.01 8.98
CA LEU A 928 -9.01 5.85 9.25
C LEU A 928 -7.82 5.49 8.36
N ALA A 929 -8.00 4.62 7.35
CA ALA A 929 -6.95 4.27 6.41
C ALA A 929 -6.51 5.50 5.59
N ILE A 930 -7.46 6.20 4.95
CA ILE A 930 -7.15 7.37 4.09
C ILE A 930 -6.42 8.48 4.88
N PRO A 931 -6.91 8.95 6.05
CA PRO A 931 -6.19 9.94 6.85
C PRO A 931 -4.76 9.55 7.22
N LYS A 932 -4.48 8.25 7.43
CA LYS A 932 -3.13 7.79 7.72
C LYS A 932 -2.19 7.87 6.53
N PHE A 933 -2.66 7.49 5.34
CA PHE A 933 -1.88 7.65 4.12
C PHE A 933 -1.59 9.13 3.85
N LEU A 934 -2.59 10.01 4.02
CA LEU A 934 -2.39 11.46 3.93
C LEU A 934 -1.35 11.96 4.94
N ASN A 935 -1.38 11.45 6.18
CA ASN A 935 -0.38 11.79 7.18
C ASN A 935 1.02 11.26 6.83
N ALA A 936 1.14 10.05 6.28
CA ALA A 936 2.42 9.50 5.85
C ALA A 936 3.04 10.31 4.70
N VAL A 937 2.21 10.75 3.74
CA VAL A 937 2.61 11.69 2.68
C VAL A 937 3.05 13.01 3.29
N TRP A 938 2.28 13.55 4.24
CA TRP A 938 2.65 14.77 4.95
C TRP A 938 3.98 14.64 5.70
N GLU A 939 4.24 13.52 6.37
CA GLU A 939 5.51 13.26 7.07
C GLU A 939 6.70 13.22 6.12
N LEU A 940 6.54 12.61 4.93
CA LEU A 940 7.54 12.66 3.88
C LEU A 940 7.80 14.10 3.41
N ILE A 941 6.76 14.89 3.16
CA ILE A 941 6.90 16.29 2.75
C ILE A 941 7.58 17.11 3.86
N ARG A 942 7.12 16.96 5.11
CA ARG A 942 7.65 17.64 6.29
C ARG A 942 9.14 17.37 6.48
N SER A 943 9.62 16.17 6.17
CA SER A 943 11.04 15.80 6.30
C SER A 943 11.98 16.76 5.54
N PHE A 944 11.52 17.35 4.44
CA PHE A 944 12.28 18.32 3.65
C PHE A 944 12.12 19.77 4.14
N ILE A 945 11.03 20.08 4.82
CA ILE A 945 10.68 21.43 5.27
C ILE A 945 11.28 21.73 6.65
N ILE A 946 11.24 20.75 7.57
CA ILE A 946 11.63 20.94 8.96
C ILE A 946 13.04 21.52 9.17
N PRO A 947 14.07 21.24 8.33
CA PRO A 947 15.39 21.81 8.54
C PRO A 947 15.44 23.32 8.27
N CYS A 948 14.54 23.80 7.40
CA CYS A 948 14.41 25.23 7.10
C CYS A 948 13.69 25.98 8.23
N LEU A 949 12.76 25.32 8.93
CA LEU A 949 11.97 25.93 10.01
C LEU A 949 12.68 25.88 11.36
N ASN A 950 13.33 24.76 11.67
CA ASN A 950 13.86 24.48 13.01
C ASN A 950 15.39 24.41 13.08
N GLY A 951 16.06 24.45 11.93
CA GLY A 951 17.52 24.44 11.81
C GLY A 951 18.09 23.12 11.28
N PRO A 952 19.39 23.11 10.89
CA PRO A 952 20.02 21.98 10.22
C PRO A 952 20.06 20.69 11.05
N ASP A 953 20.01 20.78 12.38
CA ASP A 953 20.00 19.63 13.31
C ASP A 953 18.73 18.75 13.19
N TYR A 954 17.70 19.23 12.49
CA TYR A 954 16.46 18.49 12.23
C TYR A 954 16.42 17.84 10.84
N ARG A 955 17.51 17.92 10.08
CA ARG A 955 17.63 17.27 8.77
C ARG A 955 17.52 15.76 8.89
N GLU A 956 16.54 15.20 8.17
CA GLU A 956 16.44 13.76 8.00
C GLU A 956 17.49 13.27 6.99
N GLY A 957 18.22 12.22 7.35
CA GLY A 957 19.17 11.57 6.45
C GLY A 957 18.48 10.77 5.36
N TRP A 958 19.23 10.38 4.31
CA TRP A 958 18.69 9.60 3.19
C TRP A 958 18.04 8.28 3.64
N PHE A 959 18.56 7.65 4.70
CA PHE A 959 18.02 6.40 5.23
C PHE A 959 16.68 6.62 5.92
N MET A 960 16.52 7.71 6.67
CA MET A 960 15.22 8.10 7.22
C MET A 960 14.22 8.47 6.11
N THR A 961 14.64 9.17 5.06
CA THR A 961 13.79 9.43 3.88
C THR A 961 13.32 8.12 3.22
N LEU A 962 14.17 7.10 3.13
CA LEU A 962 13.78 5.77 2.67
C LEU A 962 12.71 5.16 3.59
N MET A 963 12.88 5.26 4.91
CA MET A 963 11.86 4.82 5.86
C MET A 963 10.54 5.60 5.76
N ARG A 964 10.58 6.90 5.44
CA ARG A 964 9.37 7.68 5.12
C ARG A 964 8.64 7.12 3.89
N MET A 965 9.38 6.70 2.86
CA MET A 965 8.78 6.04 1.69
C MET A 965 8.17 4.68 2.04
N VAL A 966 8.81 3.89 2.90
CA VAL A 966 8.20 2.65 3.44
C VAL A 966 6.91 2.97 4.22
N GLY A 967 6.89 4.10 4.95
CA GLY A 967 5.71 4.63 5.63
C GLY A 967 4.54 4.94 4.70
N LEU A 968 4.77 5.17 3.39
CA LEU A 968 3.69 5.31 2.41
C LEU A 968 2.99 3.99 2.10
N VAL A 969 3.66 2.86 2.31
CA VAL A 969 3.08 1.51 2.15
C VAL A 969 2.44 1.04 3.44
N ILE A 970 3.11 1.26 4.57
CA ILE A 970 2.62 0.93 5.91
C ILE A 970 2.62 2.21 6.75
N PRO A 971 1.51 2.97 6.73
CA PRO A 971 1.41 4.20 7.51
C PRO A 971 1.74 3.98 8.99
N GLY A 972 2.35 4.98 9.64
CA GLY A 972 2.72 4.85 11.05
C GLY A 972 3.97 4.01 11.35
N LEU A 973 4.47 3.20 10.42
CA LEU A 973 5.74 2.48 10.63
C LEU A 973 6.92 3.46 10.72
N SER A 974 6.97 4.46 9.82
CA SER A 974 8.01 5.50 9.89
C SER A 974 7.88 6.39 11.13
N ALA A 975 6.68 6.53 11.68
CA ALA A 975 6.40 7.29 12.89
C ALA A 975 6.94 6.61 14.16
N HIS A 976 7.19 5.29 14.11
CA HIS A 976 7.84 4.55 15.19
C HIS A 976 9.38 4.74 15.21
N CYS A 977 9.95 5.44 14.23
CA CYS A 977 11.40 5.62 14.15
C CYS A 977 11.91 6.62 15.21
N PRO A 978 13.15 6.45 15.69
CA PRO A 978 13.69 7.27 16.78
C PRO A 978 13.75 8.77 16.46
N GLN A 979 13.95 9.14 15.19
CA GLN A 979 14.06 10.54 14.81
C GLN A 979 12.83 11.37 15.23
N ASP A 980 11.62 10.81 15.14
CA ASP A 980 10.40 11.51 15.52
C ASP A 980 10.26 11.68 17.04
N TYR A 981 10.69 10.71 17.83
CA TYR A 981 10.72 10.82 19.28
C TYR A 981 11.79 11.79 19.78
N THR A 982 12.95 11.84 19.14
CA THR A 982 13.96 12.88 19.40
C THR A 982 13.42 14.25 19.07
N ASN A 983 12.70 14.39 17.94
CA ASN A 983 12.10 15.66 17.56
C ASN A 983 10.94 16.03 18.50
N ALA A 984 10.12 15.07 18.93
CA ALA A 984 9.04 15.28 19.89
C ALA A 984 9.55 15.77 21.25
N THR A 985 10.60 15.16 21.79
CA THR A 985 11.18 15.57 23.07
C THR A 985 11.87 16.95 23.01
N ARG A 986 12.45 17.31 21.86
CA ARG A 986 13.11 18.63 21.67
C ARG A 986 12.12 19.75 21.33
N LEU A 987 11.25 19.54 20.33
CA LEU A 987 10.31 20.52 19.80
C LEU A 987 8.98 20.57 20.53
N GLY A 988 8.64 19.51 21.27
CA GLY A 988 7.41 19.42 22.05
C GLY A 988 7.25 20.62 22.97
N SER A 989 6.11 21.29 22.82
CA SER A 989 5.65 22.44 23.58
C SER A 989 4.18 22.30 23.91
#